data_AF-A0A820VYQ3-F1
#
_entry.id   AF-A0A820VYQ3-F1
#
_cell.length_a   1.000
_cell.length_b   1.000
_cell.length_c   1.000
_cell.angle_alpha   90.00
_cell.angle_beta   90.00
_cell.angle_gamma   90.00
#
_symmetry.space_group_name_H-M   'P 1'
#
loop_
_entity.id
_entity.type
_entity.pdbx_description
1 polymer ?
#
loop_
_entity_poly.entity_id
_entity_poly.type
_entity_poly.pdbx_seq_one_letter_code
_entity_poly.pdbx_strand_id
1 'polypeptide(L)'
;MSRFYFGIFLIISVINADIYLHFPPGSNNRVNENTANRANAQNAFDSQNNNKGGYNVPDATNQSYGTDASLQYYLKFFQSGAIGKTILRFVWTNQHGCGGNEETNPTKQTCDIILQYMCQGGDMKENDLDKFRNGVETPSQTYTSDKTSDIAGKTADVQTTRRLHESWNYYDRCYNRERNKGLFTADQKLQGDTAIYTRQDKAGTKYGYECPEERDYWPYTSPWTDIAILTSNISRCSFYQQESFNIKPRYDCIETKNNVRTSTKFNNEVNCTSHGGKWLLLYSYLEKAPGYTTQASCEKASNSRYQYKWAIPHDTMTVKEECLVLHSQQSPSCLQAPWSRSNYLGLKSDAEPLSYDWIIPSFPSNKVKRCIARIRYNISTFDYNLYNINSASNGAKSPVKNDPIVVVDDGIRLQINLNTDQTGRTFQDRTHIFEILPRPNGINDNENIYNWNMLGKRGNIVQTYPAVEYDFTPRNLQINQNDLIHIQWTGSNTHNNLGPSDGQANADGQGNHGTDRSNLVEIRDRDENYPYPYEQTTFWKNVKVRWSPMGKSNDNIHKDDLALYFASSGYYRCKRAVDCTGINNPYTLETQTTKLDSLLNVASASFEGALLQVKPGTYHMMCTRNNNFSNRAQKGTLIVT
;
A
#
# COMPACT_ATOMS: atom_id res chain seq x y z
N MET A 1 50.53 19.58 -33.23
CA MET A 1 49.38 20.16 -32.50
C MET A 1 48.24 19.16 -32.56
N SER A 2 47.99 18.45 -31.47
CA SER A 2 46.96 17.40 -31.38
C SER A 2 45.60 18.02 -31.10
N ARG A 3 44.58 17.69 -31.91
CA ARG A 3 43.19 18.12 -31.71
C ARG A 3 42.53 17.18 -30.71
N PHE A 4 42.26 17.67 -29.51
CA PHE A 4 41.37 16.99 -28.56
C PHE A 4 39.91 17.16 -29.00
N TYR A 5 39.24 16.05 -29.29
CA TYR A 5 37.79 16.00 -29.40
C TYR A 5 37.19 15.97 -28.00
N PHE A 6 36.49 17.04 -27.60
CA PHE A 6 35.66 17.03 -26.40
C PHE A 6 34.36 16.30 -26.74
N GLY A 7 34.26 15.04 -26.30
CA GLY A 7 32.99 14.31 -26.29
C GLY A 7 32.07 14.92 -25.23
N ILE A 8 30.93 15.45 -25.65
CA ILE A 8 29.85 15.86 -24.75
C ILE A 8 29.24 14.57 -24.17
N PHE A 9 29.60 14.24 -22.93
CA PHE A 9 28.90 13.23 -22.15
C PHE A 9 27.53 13.81 -21.76
N LEU A 10 26.48 13.35 -22.43
CA LEU A 10 25.10 13.58 -22.04
C LEU A 10 24.84 12.76 -20.76
N ILE A 11 24.96 13.40 -19.61
CA ILE A 11 24.56 12.82 -18.32
C ILE A 11 23.03 12.75 -18.34
N ILE A 12 22.47 11.59 -18.67
CA ILE A 12 21.06 11.28 -18.45
C ILE A 12 20.89 11.13 -16.93
N SER A 13 20.61 12.24 -16.24
CA SER A 13 20.20 12.18 -14.83
C SER A 13 18.78 11.65 -14.78
N VAL A 14 18.62 10.35 -14.49
CA VAL A 14 17.32 9.79 -14.10
C VAL A 14 17.04 10.35 -12.70
N ILE A 15 16.19 11.37 -12.61
CA ILE A 15 15.73 11.91 -11.34
C ILE A 15 14.69 10.91 -10.81
N ASN A 16 15.13 9.99 -9.94
CA ASN A 16 14.21 9.22 -9.10
C ASN A 16 13.62 10.19 -8.08
N ALA A 17 12.31 10.17 -8.00
CA ALA A 17 11.49 11.20 -7.44
C ALA A 17 10.35 10.49 -6.75
N ASP A 18 10.14 10.70 -5.45
CA ASP A 18 9.73 9.54 -4.66
C ASP A 18 8.44 9.71 -3.86
N ILE A 19 7.62 8.65 -3.82
CA ILE A 19 6.55 8.47 -2.83
C ILE A 19 6.76 7.18 -2.02
N TYR A 20 6.91 7.30 -0.71
CA TYR A 20 7.18 6.17 0.19
C TYR A 20 6.03 5.97 1.15
N LEU A 21 5.40 4.80 1.11
CA LEU A 21 4.37 4.45 2.07
C LEU A 21 5.01 3.85 3.33
N HIS A 22 4.80 4.46 4.49
CA HIS A 22 5.37 4.05 5.77
C HIS A 22 4.41 3.20 6.61
N PHE A 23 3.09 3.42 6.47
CA PHE A 23 2.09 2.54 7.07
C PHE A 23 0.79 2.51 6.26
N PRO A 24 0.17 1.31 6.04
CA PRO A 24 0.82 0.01 6.14
C PRO A 24 2.12 -0.04 5.31
N PRO A 25 3.11 -0.87 5.66
CA PRO A 25 4.47 -0.74 5.12
C PRO A 25 4.50 -0.91 3.60
N GLY A 26 5.01 0.11 2.91
CA GLY A 26 5.25 0.12 1.47
C GLY A 26 6.37 -0.82 1.08
N SER A 27 6.10 -1.70 0.13
CA SER A 27 7.06 -2.73 -0.24
C SER A 27 8.19 -2.19 -1.10
N ASN A 28 7.93 -1.19 -1.97
CA ASN A 28 8.88 -0.74 -2.99
C ASN A 28 9.55 -1.92 -3.75
N ASN A 29 8.77 -2.94 -4.11
CA ASN A 29 9.21 -4.20 -4.73
C ASN A 29 10.11 -5.12 -3.88
N ARG A 30 10.35 -4.79 -2.61
CA ARG A 30 11.23 -5.56 -1.72
C ARG A 30 10.62 -6.87 -1.25
N VAL A 31 11.46 -7.90 -1.10
CA VAL A 31 11.09 -9.24 -0.60
C VAL A 31 11.76 -9.50 0.75
N ASN A 32 12.84 -10.28 0.81
CA ASN A 32 13.66 -10.56 2.00
C ASN A 32 15.15 -10.30 1.75
N GLU A 33 15.46 -9.42 0.79
CA GLU A 33 16.84 -9.10 0.48
C GLU A 33 17.55 -8.40 1.64
N ASN A 34 18.82 -8.74 1.84
CA ASN A 34 19.68 -8.23 2.91
C ASN A 34 20.47 -6.97 2.53
N THR A 35 20.27 -6.47 1.32
CA THR A 35 20.93 -5.30 0.77
C THR A 35 20.20 -4.01 1.11
N ALA A 36 20.92 -2.87 1.15
CA ALA A 36 20.27 -1.57 1.32
C ALA A 36 19.30 -1.26 0.16
N ASN A 37 19.70 -1.58 -1.07
CA ASN A 37 18.88 -1.46 -2.27
C ASN A 37 17.97 -2.68 -2.45
N ARG A 38 16.76 -2.49 -2.99
CA ARG A 38 15.95 -3.59 -3.56
C ARG A 38 16.73 -4.29 -4.68
N ALA A 39 16.63 -5.61 -4.77
CA ALA A 39 17.36 -6.42 -5.75
C ALA A 39 16.72 -6.34 -7.14
N ASN A 40 15.40 -6.14 -7.23
CA ASN A 40 14.69 -6.07 -8.51
C ASN A 40 13.60 -4.98 -8.48
N ALA A 41 13.83 -3.90 -9.23
CA ALA A 41 12.84 -2.82 -9.39
C ALA A 41 11.60 -3.21 -10.21
N GLN A 42 11.67 -4.31 -10.96
CA GLN A 42 10.61 -4.79 -11.85
C GLN A 42 9.76 -5.91 -11.23
N ASN A 43 9.95 -6.22 -9.94
CA ASN A 43 9.35 -7.41 -9.30
C ASN A 43 7.82 -7.48 -9.50
N ALA A 44 7.09 -6.42 -9.09
CA ALA A 44 5.63 -6.40 -9.15
C ALA A 44 5.01 -5.16 -9.79
N PHE A 45 5.63 -4.00 -9.70
CA PHE A 45 5.09 -2.73 -10.23
C PHE A 45 6.20 -1.70 -10.43
N ASP A 46 5.96 -0.69 -11.25
CA ASP A 46 6.93 0.38 -11.46
C ASP A 46 6.74 1.46 -10.41
N SER A 47 7.54 1.41 -9.33
CA SER A 47 7.44 2.39 -8.25
C SER A 47 7.93 3.78 -8.65
N GLN A 48 8.87 3.86 -9.61
CA GLN A 48 9.67 5.06 -9.90
C GLN A 48 10.42 5.64 -8.69
N ASN A 49 10.49 4.88 -7.59
CA ASN A 49 11.12 5.28 -6.33
C ASN A 49 12.60 4.87 -6.30
N ASN A 50 13.38 5.51 -5.43
CA ASN A 50 14.73 5.08 -5.07
C ASN A 50 14.77 3.61 -4.61
N ASN A 51 15.81 2.88 -5.01
CA ASN A 51 16.00 1.47 -4.66
C ASN A 51 16.11 1.23 -3.14
N LYS A 52 16.52 2.23 -2.33
CA LYS A 52 16.66 2.10 -0.87
C LYS A 52 15.35 2.15 -0.08
N GLY A 53 14.29 2.66 -0.71
CA GLY A 53 12.98 2.80 -0.05
C GLY A 53 12.29 1.46 0.22
N GLY A 54 11.22 1.53 1.00
CA GLY A 54 10.37 0.38 1.33
C GLY A 54 10.90 -0.52 2.45
N TYR A 55 10.10 -1.55 2.72
CA TYR A 55 10.24 -2.50 3.82
C TYR A 55 10.24 -3.94 3.29
N ASN A 56 11.03 -4.83 3.89
CA ASN A 56 10.98 -6.26 3.57
C ASN A 56 9.62 -6.87 3.99
N VAL A 57 9.28 -7.99 3.39
CA VAL A 57 8.09 -8.77 3.77
C VAL A 57 8.24 -9.19 5.24
N PRO A 58 7.22 -9.00 6.08
CA PRO A 58 7.31 -9.31 7.50
C PRO A 58 7.50 -10.81 7.78
N ASP A 59 8.34 -11.12 8.76
CA ASP A 59 8.56 -12.47 9.28
C ASP A 59 7.60 -12.76 10.45
N ALA A 60 6.97 -13.94 10.47
CA ALA A 60 6.08 -14.36 11.55
C ALA A 60 6.82 -14.86 12.80
N THR A 61 8.08 -15.23 12.65
CA THR A 61 8.89 -15.84 13.71
C THR A 61 10.15 -15.01 14.00
N ASN A 62 11.01 -15.54 14.87
CA ASN A 62 12.32 -14.97 15.15
C ASN A 62 13.37 -15.34 14.09
N GLN A 63 13.00 -16.15 13.09
CA GLN A 63 13.83 -16.53 11.94
C GLN A 63 13.30 -15.93 10.64
N SER A 64 14.19 -15.74 9.67
CA SER A 64 13.79 -15.40 8.31
C SER A 64 12.89 -16.49 7.72
N TYR A 65 11.82 -16.09 7.04
CA TYR A 65 10.94 -17.00 6.30
C TYR A 65 11.68 -17.69 5.15
N GLY A 66 12.81 -17.14 4.68
CA GLY A 66 13.63 -17.73 3.61
C GLY A 66 12.78 -18.02 2.36
N THR A 67 12.60 -19.31 2.07
CA THR A 67 11.79 -19.80 0.94
C THR A 67 10.39 -20.31 1.35
N ASP A 68 10.04 -20.26 2.63
CA ASP A 68 8.77 -20.74 3.17
C ASP A 68 7.78 -19.60 3.36
N ALA A 69 6.85 -19.46 2.42
CA ALA A 69 5.82 -18.42 2.46
C ALA A 69 4.87 -18.53 3.67
N SER A 70 4.77 -19.71 4.31
CA SER A 70 3.91 -19.90 5.50
C SER A 70 4.46 -19.20 6.75
N LEU A 71 5.75 -18.86 6.73
CA LEU A 71 6.44 -18.12 7.80
C LEU A 71 6.41 -16.60 7.58
N GLN A 72 5.72 -16.12 6.55
CA GLN A 72 5.44 -14.70 6.35
C GLN A 72 4.29 -14.24 7.25
N TYR A 73 4.39 -13.01 7.75
CA TYR A 73 3.33 -12.40 8.54
C TYR A 73 2.52 -11.40 7.72
N TYR A 74 1.20 -11.45 7.88
CA TYR A 74 0.25 -10.49 7.31
C TYR A 74 -0.34 -9.64 8.42
N LEU A 75 -0.29 -8.31 8.28
CA LEU A 75 -1.05 -7.41 9.15
C LEU A 75 -2.53 -7.76 9.10
N LYS A 76 -3.21 -7.73 10.25
CA LYS A 76 -4.62 -8.10 10.36
C LYS A 76 -5.44 -6.88 10.76
N PHE A 77 -6.42 -6.50 9.97
CA PHE A 77 -7.34 -5.41 10.30
C PHE A 77 -8.76 -5.92 10.37
N PHE A 78 -9.64 -5.25 11.12
CA PHE A 78 -11.03 -5.66 11.22
C PHE A 78 -11.93 -4.90 10.24
N GLN A 79 -12.96 -5.56 9.73
CA GLN A 79 -14.02 -4.92 8.97
C GLN A 79 -14.73 -3.84 9.81
N SER A 80 -15.28 -2.81 9.15
CA SER A 80 -16.22 -1.91 9.82
C SER A 80 -17.53 -2.63 10.18
N GLY A 81 -18.21 -2.14 11.21
CA GLY A 81 -19.58 -2.52 11.53
C GLY A 81 -20.59 -1.73 10.70
N ALA A 82 -21.89 -1.91 10.98
CA ALA A 82 -22.94 -1.17 10.29
C ALA A 82 -22.88 0.34 10.57
N ILE A 83 -22.41 0.70 11.76
CA ILE A 83 -22.30 2.08 12.24
C ILE A 83 -20.86 2.38 12.68
N GLY A 84 -20.26 1.47 13.45
CA GLY A 84 -18.91 1.58 13.99
C GLY A 84 -17.86 1.40 12.91
N LYS A 85 -16.88 2.29 12.88
CA LYS A 85 -15.84 2.32 11.83
C LYS A 85 -14.58 1.65 12.31
N THR A 86 -13.90 0.89 11.43
CA THR A 86 -12.50 0.53 11.64
C THR A 86 -11.61 1.48 10.86
N ILE A 87 -10.73 2.19 11.57
CA ILE A 87 -9.94 3.29 11.05
C ILE A 87 -8.48 2.84 10.94
N LEU A 88 -7.93 2.93 9.73
CA LEU A 88 -6.54 2.62 9.40
C LEU A 88 -5.86 3.87 8.84
N ARG A 89 -4.87 4.39 9.57
CA ARG A 89 -4.10 5.56 9.15
C ARG A 89 -3.03 5.17 8.13
N PHE A 90 -3.15 5.68 6.92
CA PHE A 90 -2.07 5.71 5.95
C PHE A 90 -1.06 6.77 6.36
N VAL A 91 0.23 6.47 6.20
CA VAL A 91 1.32 7.41 6.45
C VAL A 91 2.32 7.32 5.31
N TRP A 92 2.73 8.46 4.74
CA TRP A 92 3.68 8.48 3.62
C TRP A 92 4.56 9.73 3.62
N THR A 93 5.57 9.69 2.77
CA THR A 93 6.40 10.84 2.37
C THR A 93 6.30 11.01 0.86
N ASN A 94 6.05 12.22 0.36
CA ASN A 94 6.23 12.57 -1.05
C ASN A 94 7.35 13.61 -1.17
N GLN A 95 8.45 13.23 -1.82
CA GLN A 95 9.66 14.07 -1.85
C GLN A 95 9.47 15.35 -2.66
N HIS A 96 8.62 15.34 -3.69
CA HIS A 96 8.47 16.52 -4.55
C HIS A 96 7.63 17.62 -3.92
N GLY A 97 6.97 17.37 -2.79
CA GLY A 97 6.09 18.37 -2.16
C GLY A 97 4.79 18.54 -2.93
N CYS A 98 3.74 18.98 -2.25
CA CYS A 98 2.40 19.07 -2.83
C CYS A 98 1.71 20.36 -2.39
N GLY A 99 1.05 21.05 -3.32
CA GLY A 99 0.37 22.33 -3.06
C GLY A 99 1.33 23.53 -3.08
N GLY A 100 1.00 24.56 -2.29
CA GLY A 100 1.71 25.85 -2.24
C GLY A 100 0.83 26.99 -2.74
N ASN A 101 1.25 28.22 -2.47
CA ASN A 101 0.59 29.44 -2.95
C ASN A 101 1.63 30.52 -3.24
N GLU A 102 1.28 31.50 -4.06
CA GLU A 102 2.22 32.52 -4.54
C GLU A 102 2.62 33.54 -3.45
N GLU A 103 1.94 33.55 -2.30
CA GLU A 103 2.13 34.56 -1.24
C GLU A 103 3.03 34.08 -0.09
N THR A 104 2.88 32.82 0.35
CA THR A 104 3.58 32.25 1.51
C THR A 104 4.40 31.01 1.19
N ASN A 105 4.15 30.33 0.06
CA ASN A 105 4.80 29.07 -0.30
C ASN A 105 5.14 29.00 -1.80
N PRO A 106 6.20 29.70 -2.25
CA PRO A 106 6.46 29.97 -3.67
C PRO A 106 6.70 28.72 -4.54
N THR A 107 6.93 27.55 -3.92
CA THR A 107 7.05 26.26 -4.62
C THR A 107 5.66 25.66 -4.86
N LYS A 108 4.90 26.24 -5.79
CA LYS A 108 3.57 25.77 -6.19
C LYS A 108 3.67 24.51 -7.06
N GLN A 109 3.18 23.37 -6.59
CA GLN A 109 3.10 22.13 -7.37
C GLN A 109 1.66 21.63 -7.47
N THR A 110 1.27 21.24 -8.69
CA THR A 110 0.00 20.54 -8.88
C THR A 110 0.23 19.06 -8.59
N CYS A 111 -0.60 18.52 -7.71
CA CYS A 111 -0.54 17.14 -7.27
C CYS A 111 -1.93 16.55 -7.09
N ASP A 112 -2.04 15.26 -7.41
CA ASP A 112 -3.12 14.38 -7.01
C ASP A 112 -2.51 13.14 -6.34
N ILE A 113 -2.87 12.87 -5.08
CA ILE A 113 -2.51 11.67 -4.34
C ILE A 113 -3.73 10.76 -4.33
N ILE A 114 -3.62 9.57 -4.92
CA ILE A 114 -4.73 8.63 -5.06
C ILE A 114 -4.43 7.39 -4.21
N LEU A 115 -5.28 7.13 -3.21
CA LEU A 115 -5.22 5.95 -2.36
C LEU A 115 -6.20 4.91 -2.88
N GLN A 116 -5.74 3.66 -3.02
CA GLN A 116 -6.53 2.57 -3.58
C GLN A 116 -6.23 1.25 -2.87
N TYR A 117 -7.13 0.29 -3.02
CA TYR A 117 -6.91 -1.09 -2.58
C TYR A 117 -7.54 -2.09 -3.54
N MET A 118 -7.10 -3.34 -3.43
CA MET A 118 -7.71 -4.49 -4.08
C MET A 118 -7.77 -5.64 -3.10
N CYS A 119 -8.81 -6.47 -3.18
CA CYS A 119 -9.02 -7.60 -2.29
C CYS A 119 -9.46 -8.87 -3.04
N GLN A 120 -9.06 -10.01 -2.50
CA GLN A 120 -9.52 -11.34 -2.86
C GLN A 120 -10.10 -12.06 -1.64
N GLY A 121 -10.83 -13.16 -1.86
CA GLY A 121 -11.25 -14.04 -0.77
C GLY A 121 -10.04 -14.63 -0.06
N GLY A 122 -10.02 -14.62 1.28
CA GLY A 122 -8.96 -15.24 2.07
C GLY A 122 -8.92 -16.77 1.95
N ASP A 123 -10.00 -17.38 1.46
CA ASP A 123 -10.17 -18.81 1.24
C ASP A 123 -9.64 -19.32 -0.11
N MET A 124 -9.02 -18.46 -0.93
CA MET A 124 -8.36 -18.89 -2.17
C MET A 124 -7.24 -19.90 -1.88
N LYS A 125 -7.16 -20.96 -2.69
CA LYS A 125 -6.17 -22.04 -2.54
C LYS A 125 -4.75 -21.52 -2.78
N GLU A 126 -3.75 -22.04 -2.05
CA GLU A 126 -2.35 -21.60 -2.21
C GLU A 126 -1.79 -21.83 -3.63
N ASN A 127 -2.24 -22.86 -4.32
CA ASN A 127 -1.82 -23.15 -5.70
C ASN A 127 -2.65 -22.42 -6.77
N ASP A 128 -3.58 -21.56 -6.38
CA ASP A 128 -4.34 -20.76 -7.33
C ASP A 128 -3.43 -19.70 -7.96
N LEU A 129 -3.29 -19.76 -9.28
CA LEU A 129 -2.40 -18.89 -10.03
C LEU A 129 -2.81 -17.42 -9.99
N ASP A 130 -4.05 -17.05 -9.66
CA ASP A 130 -4.46 -15.63 -9.48
C ASP A 130 -4.32 -15.13 -8.05
N LYS A 131 -4.01 -16.00 -7.09
CA LYS A 131 -3.95 -15.61 -5.66
C LYS A 131 -2.86 -14.59 -5.40
N PHE A 132 -3.21 -13.46 -4.78
CA PHE A 132 -2.26 -12.46 -4.33
C PHE A 132 -1.22 -13.07 -3.40
N ARG A 133 0.04 -12.81 -3.68
CA ARG A 133 1.17 -13.27 -2.86
C ARG A 133 2.34 -12.28 -2.85
N ASN A 134 3.02 -12.19 -1.71
CA ASN A 134 4.23 -11.37 -1.57
C ASN A 134 5.43 -11.99 -2.30
N GLY A 135 5.40 -13.30 -2.55
CA GLY A 135 6.52 -14.07 -3.09
C GLY A 135 7.61 -14.34 -2.04
N VAL A 136 8.47 -15.31 -2.33
CA VAL A 136 9.69 -15.63 -1.58
C VAL A 136 10.95 -15.42 -2.42
N GLU A 137 10.79 -15.14 -3.71
CA GLU A 137 11.88 -14.85 -4.65
C GLU A 137 11.77 -13.42 -5.20
N THR A 138 12.91 -12.87 -5.63
CA THR A 138 13.03 -11.53 -6.22
C THR A 138 12.79 -11.41 -7.73
N PRO A 139 12.95 -12.45 -8.58
CA PRO A 139 12.62 -12.34 -10.00
C PRO A 139 11.14 -12.07 -10.23
N SER A 140 10.85 -11.25 -11.24
CA SER A 140 9.49 -10.93 -11.66
C SER A 140 8.79 -12.15 -12.29
N GLN A 141 7.46 -12.10 -12.36
CA GLN A 141 6.69 -13.06 -13.15
C GLN A 141 7.08 -12.98 -14.63
N THR A 142 7.12 -14.13 -15.34
CA THR A 142 7.42 -14.14 -16.78
C THR A 142 6.19 -13.71 -17.58
N TYR A 143 6.37 -13.32 -18.85
CA TYR A 143 5.24 -13.09 -19.74
C TYR A 143 5.68 -13.42 -21.15
N THR A 144 5.01 -14.38 -21.77
CA THR A 144 5.21 -14.75 -23.17
C THR A 144 4.01 -14.27 -23.98
N SER A 145 4.22 -13.60 -25.13
CA SER A 145 3.12 -13.07 -25.97
C SER A 145 2.49 -14.12 -26.89
N ASP A 146 3.30 -15.05 -27.40
CA ASP A 146 2.88 -15.98 -28.46
C ASP A 146 2.34 -17.28 -27.86
N LYS A 147 1.02 -17.32 -27.64
CA LYS A 147 0.37 -18.40 -26.88
C LYS A 147 -0.78 -19.06 -27.61
N THR A 148 -0.93 -20.36 -27.36
CA THR A 148 -2.03 -21.17 -27.92
C THR A 148 -3.39 -20.84 -27.26
N SER A 149 -3.37 -20.44 -25.99
CA SER A 149 -4.52 -19.91 -25.23
C SER A 149 -4.06 -19.16 -23.97
N ASP A 150 -4.92 -18.28 -23.44
CA ASP A 150 -4.74 -17.58 -22.16
C ASP A 150 -4.42 -18.55 -21.00
N ILE A 151 -5.13 -19.69 -20.92
CA ILE A 151 -4.94 -20.68 -19.85
C ILE A 151 -3.55 -21.31 -19.93
N ALA A 152 -3.15 -21.77 -21.12
CA ALA A 152 -1.82 -22.37 -21.31
C ALA A 152 -0.72 -21.35 -20.98
N GLY A 153 -0.93 -20.10 -21.37
CA GLY A 153 0.00 -19.03 -21.12
C GLY A 153 0.18 -18.68 -19.65
N LYS A 154 -0.93 -18.53 -18.93
CA LYS A 154 -0.93 -18.27 -17.50
C LYS A 154 -0.24 -19.40 -16.73
N THR A 155 -0.55 -20.65 -17.06
CA THR A 155 0.07 -21.82 -16.42
C THR A 155 1.57 -21.90 -16.67
N ALA A 156 2.03 -21.52 -17.86
CA ALA A 156 3.46 -21.51 -18.18
C ALA A 156 4.22 -20.38 -17.47
N ASP A 157 3.61 -19.20 -17.34
CA ASP A 157 4.32 -18.01 -16.86
C ASP A 157 4.23 -17.76 -15.35
N VAL A 158 3.09 -18.07 -14.74
CA VAL A 158 2.86 -17.70 -13.34
C VAL A 158 3.54 -18.69 -12.41
N GLN A 159 4.49 -18.19 -11.63
CA GLN A 159 5.17 -18.94 -10.58
C GLN A 159 4.57 -18.61 -9.21
N THR A 160 4.28 -19.65 -8.41
CA THR A 160 3.70 -19.51 -7.06
C THR A 160 4.70 -18.98 -6.03
N THR A 161 6.01 -19.12 -6.28
CA THR A 161 7.07 -18.58 -5.42
C THR A 161 7.36 -17.10 -5.67
N ARG A 162 6.87 -16.52 -6.77
CA ARG A 162 7.10 -15.12 -7.15
C ARG A 162 5.94 -14.22 -6.77
N ARG A 163 6.22 -12.95 -6.54
CA ARG A 163 5.21 -11.95 -6.17
C ARG A 163 4.12 -11.85 -7.24
N LEU A 164 2.88 -11.65 -6.81
CA LEU A 164 1.74 -11.43 -7.70
C LEU A 164 0.76 -10.46 -7.05
N HIS A 165 0.65 -9.27 -7.64
CA HIS A 165 -0.29 -8.23 -7.23
C HIS A 165 -1.47 -8.15 -8.21
N GLU A 166 -1.19 -8.14 -9.51
CA GLU A 166 -2.20 -8.11 -10.57
C GLU A 166 -2.15 -9.42 -11.37
N SER A 167 -3.27 -9.84 -11.96
CA SER A 167 -3.36 -11.15 -12.62
C SER A 167 -2.71 -11.15 -14.00
N TRP A 168 -2.27 -12.34 -14.43
CA TRP A 168 -1.72 -12.54 -15.77
C TRP A 168 -2.70 -12.08 -16.86
N ASN A 169 -3.99 -12.43 -16.75
CA ASN A 169 -5.00 -12.05 -17.73
C ASN A 169 -5.25 -10.54 -17.78
N TYR A 170 -5.08 -9.82 -16.66
CA TYR A 170 -5.18 -8.36 -16.67
C TYR A 170 -4.05 -7.73 -17.50
N TYR A 171 -2.81 -8.19 -17.27
CA TYR A 171 -1.66 -7.72 -18.05
C TYR A 171 -1.75 -8.14 -19.52
N ASP A 172 -2.19 -9.36 -19.82
CA ASP A 172 -2.35 -9.82 -21.21
C ASP A 172 -3.31 -8.93 -22.01
N ARG A 173 -4.41 -8.50 -21.40
CA ARG A 173 -5.32 -7.53 -22.01
C ARG A 173 -4.65 -6.17 -22.21
N CYS A 174 -3.86 -5.70 -21.24
CA CYS A 174 -3.10 -4.46 -21.39
C CYS A 174 -2.05 -4.53 -22.52
N TYR A 175 -1.31 -5.64 -22.57
CA TYR A 175 -0.23 -5.86 -23.54
C TYR A 175 -0.74 -5.83 -24.99
N ASN A 176 -1.91 -6.41 -25.24
CA ASN A 176 -2.48 -6.54 -26.58
C ASN A 176 -3.39 -5.37 -26.98
N ARG A 177 -4.02 -4.67 -26.02
CA ARG A 177 -4.96 -3.58 -26.30
C ARG A 177 -4.23 -2.37 -26.88
N GLU A 178 -4.75 -1.81 -27.97
CA GLU A 178 -4.29 -0.53 -28.51
C GLU A 178 -4.39 0.54 -27.42
N ARG A 179 -3.35 1.36 -27.32
CA ARG A 179 -3.33 2.47 -26.38
C ARG A 179 -4.45 3.47 -26.68
N ASN A 180 -4.86 4.22 -25.67
CA ASN A 180 -5.81 5.30 -25.88
C ASN A 180 -5.12 6.47 -26.62
N LYS A 181 -5.49 6.62 -27.90
CA LYS A 181 -4.98 7.67 -28.80
C LYS A 181 -5.42 9.08 -28.43
N GLY A 182 -6.31 9.25 -27.47
CA GLY A 182 -6.69 10.54 -26.87
C GLY A 182 -5.68 11.07 -25.86
N LEU A 183 -4.74 10.24 -25.38
CA LEU A 183 -3.82 10.61 -24.30
C LEU A 183 -2.68 11.53 -24.78
N PHE A 184 -2.33 12.47 -23.91
CA PHE A 184 -1.19 13.36 -24.09
C PHE A 184 0.13 12.60 -23.90
N THR A 185 1.01 12.69 -24.90
CA THR A 185 2.35 12.07 -24.88
C THR A 185 3.47 13.08 -25.05
N ALA A 186 3.15 14.38 -24.96
CA ALA A 186 4.09 15.45 -25.26
C ALA A 186 4.76 15.25 -26.64
N ASP A 187 6.07 15.44 -26.73
CA ASP A 187 6.91 15.21 -27.91
C ASP A 187 7.52 13.78 -27.96
N GLN A 188 7.14 12.89 -27.04
CA GLN A 188 7.70 11.54 -26.97
C GLN A 188 7.31 10.69 -28.17
N LYS A 189 8.31 9.96 -28.70
CA LYS A 189 8.15 8.96 -29.75
C LYS A 189 8.05 7.57 -29.11
N LEU A 190 6.83 7.07 -28.97
CA LEU A 190 6.56 5.74 -28.43
C LEU A 190 7.09 4.65 -29.37
N GLN A 191 7.63 3.56 -28.80
CA GLN A 191 8.22 2.46 -29.57
C GLN A 191 7.19 1.42 -30.04
N GLY A 192 5.95 1.53 -29.57
CA GLY A 192 4.85 0.68 -29.99
C GLY A 192 3.51 1.35 -29.71
N ASP A 193 2.42 0.60 -29.93
CA ASP A 193 1.08 1.17 -29.99
C ASP A 193 0.03 0.50 -29.10
N THR A 194 0.48 -0.32 -28.17
CA THR A 194 -0.39 -0.94 -27.16
C THR A 194 -0.32 -0.20 -25.83
N ALA A 195 -1.19 -0.53 -24.89
CA ALA A 195 -1.35 0.18 -23.61
C ALA A 195 -0.17 0.05 -22.65
N ILE A 196 0.87 -0.71 -23.01
CA ILE A 196 2.14 -0.74 -22.28
C ILE A 196 3.04 0.45 -22.65
N TYR A 197 2.80 1.12 -23.78
CA TYR A 197 3.61 2.26 -24.22
C TYR A 197 2.95 3.57 -23.80
N THR A 198 3.57 4.29 -22.86
CA THR A 198 3.08 5.57 -22.33
C THR A 198 4.12 6.67 -22.50
N ARG A 199 3.75 7.91 -22.13
CA ARG A 199 4.70 9.02 -22.06
C ARG A 199 5.86 8.71 -21.10
N GLN A 200 5.57 8.10 -19.95
CA GLN A 200 6.58 7.82 -18.93
C GLN A 200 7.36 6.54 -19.21
N ASP A 201 6.79 5.61 -19.98
CA ASP A 201 7.45 4.39 -20.43
C ASP A 201 7.26 4.16 -21.93
N LYS A 202 8.08 4.86 -22.72
CA LYS A 202 8.04 4.77 -24.19
C LYS A 202 8.49 3.41 -24.74
N ALA A 203 9.16 2.59 -23.93
CA ALA A 203 9.70 1.29 -24.31
C ALA A 203 8.77 0.13 -23.94
N GLY A 204 7.74 0.36 -23.12
CA GLY A 204 6.82 -0.69 -22.68
C GLY A 204 7.51 -1.71 -21.78
N THR A 205 8.33 -1.22 -20.84
CA THR A 205 9.07 -2.06 -19.90
C THR A 205 8.08 -2.77 -18.97
N LYS A 206 8.26 -4.08 -18.77
CA LYS A 206 7.38 -4.87 -17.91
C LYS A 206 7.78 -4.75 -16.44
N TYR A 207 6.81 -4.39 -15.60
CA TYR A 207 6.92 -4.42 -14.15
C TYR A 207 5.83 -5.30 -13.56
N GLY A 208 6.19 -6.51 -13.13
CA GLY A 208 5.21 -7.54 -12.79
C GLY A 208 4.14 -7.70 -13.88
N TYR A 209 2.88 -7.57 -13.48
CA TYR A 209 1.71 -7.58 -14.36
C TYR A 209 0.91 -6.26 -14.27
N GLU A 210 1.59 -5.17 -13.93
CA GLU A 210 1.00 -3.83 -13.97
C GLU A 210 0.74 -3.37 -15.40
N CYS A 211 -0.37 -2.64 -15.61
CA CYS A 211 -0.63 -1.95 -16.87
C CYS A 211 -0.14 -0.50 -16.81
N PRO A 212 0.90 -0.11 -17.59
CA PRO A 212 1.44 1.27 -17.56
C PRO A 212 0.42 2.36 -17.85
N GLU A 213 -0.49 2.17 -18.82
CA GLU A 213 -1.55 3.16 -19.10
C GLU A 213 -2.52 3.33 -17.91
N GLU A 214 -2.84 2.26 -17.16
CA GLU A 214 -3.67 2.38 -15.94
C GLU A 214 -2.95 3.12 -14.82
N ARG A 215 -1.66 2.85 -14.66
CA ARG A 215 -0.84 3.50 -13.65
C ARG A 215 -0.81 5.01 -13.91
N ASP A 216 -0.44 5.40 -15.13
CA ASP A 216 -0.16 6.80 -15.52
C ASP A 216 -1.41 7.66 -15.65
N TYR A 217 -2.54 7.06 -16.01
CA TYR A 217 -3.76 7.79 -16.32
C TYR A 217 -4.91 7.29 -15.45
N TRP A 218 -5.55 8.22 -14.76
CA TRP A 218 -6.78 7.99 -14.02
C TRP A 218 -7.77 9.11 -14.36
N PRO A 219 -9.08 8.84 -14.51
CA PRO A 219 -9.81 7.59 -14.25
C PRO A 219 -9.59 6.50 -15.32
N TYR A 220 -9.71 5.23 -14.93
CA TYR A 220 -9.43 4.08 -15.81
C TYR A 220 -10.18 2.81 -15.37
N THR A 221 -10.44 1.87 -16.28
CA THR A 221 -10.99 0.53 -15.96
C THR A 221 -9.92 -0.31 -15.25
N SER A 222 -10.05 -0.46 -13.94
CA SER A 222 -8.95 -0.92 -13.08
C SER A 222 -9.42 -2.00 -12.09
N PRO A 223 -8.56 -2.95 -11.70
CA PRO A 223 -8.83 -3.86 -10.58
C PRO A 223 -8.75 -3.14 -9.21
N TRP A 224 -8.27 -1.90 -9.19
CA TRP A 224 -8.13 -1.10 -7.99
C TRP A 224 -9.43 -0.38 -7.63
N THR A 225 -9.82 -0.48 -6.36
CA THR A 225 -10.91 0.29 -5.75
C THR A 225 -10.37 1.60 -5.21
N ASP A 226 -10.99 2.72 -5.59
CA ASP A 226 -10.59 4.05 -5.12
C ASP A 226 -11.03 4.29 -3.67
N ILE A 227 -10.09 4.66 -2.79
CA ILE A 227 -10.35 5.04 -1.38
C ILE A 227 -10.55 6.54 -1.29
N ALA A 228 -9.54 7.29 -1.75
CA ALA A 228 -9.50 8.73 -1.65
C ALA A 228 -8.62 9.35 -2.74
N ILE A 229 -9.01 10.55 -3.19
CA ILE A 229 -8.23 11.42 -4.05
C ILE A 229 -7.94 12.70 -3.25
N LEU A 230 -6.70 12.90 -2.85
CA LEU A 230 -6.24 14.12 -2.20
C LEU A 230 -5.62 15.01 -3.27
N THR A 231 -6.30 16.10 -3.62
CA THR A 231 -5.93 16.95 -4.76
C THR A 231 -5.53 18.35 -4.34
N SER A 232 -4.56 18.92 -5.02
CA SER A 232 -4.25 20.35 -4.93
C SER A 232 -5.36 21.24 -5.49
N ASN A 233 -6.25 20.71 -6.34
CA ASN A 233 -7.34 21.44 -6.98
C ASN A 233 -8.71 20.84 -6.62
N ILE A 234 -9.28 21.29 -5.50
CA ILE A 234 -10.54 20.77 -4.96
C ILE A 234 -11.75 20.97 -5.89
N SER A 235 -11.69 21.91 -6.84
CA SER A 235 -12.78 22.10 -7.82
C SER A 235 -13.01 20.87 -8.71
N ARG A 236 -12.01 19.98 -8.81
CA ARG A 236 -12.10 18.72 -9.56
C ARG A 236 -12.77 17.59 -8.79
N CYS A 237 -13.10 17.77 -7.51
CA CYS A 237 -13.64 16.67 -6.70
C CYS A 237 -14.93 16.06 -7.26
N SER A 238 -15.84 16.89 -7.80
CA SER A 238 -17.05 16.38 -8.44
C SER A 238 -16.72 15.48 -9.64
N PHE A 239 -15.74 15.85 -10.45
CA PHE A 239 -15.28 15.04 -11.58
C PHE A 239 -14.66 13.73 -11.08
N TYR A 240 -13.78 13.79 -10.08
CA TYR A 240 -13.12 12.61 -9.52
C TYR A 240 -14.10 11.59 -8.93
N GLN A 241 -15.09 12.07 -8.17
CA GLN A 241 -16.09 11.20 -7.55
C GLN A 241 -17.02 10.55 -8.58
N GLN A 242 -17.38 11.27 -9.64
CA GLN A 242 -18.27 10.77 -10.70
C GLN A 242 -17.57 9.85 -11.69
N GLU A 243 -16.29 10.07 -11.97
CA GLU A 243 -15.54 9.27 -12.94
C GLU A 243 -14.76 8.09 -12.34
N SER A 244 -14.72 7.97 -11.01
CA SER A 244 -14.23 6.79 -10.31
C SER A 244 -14.93 5.52 -10.82
N PHE A 245 -14.16 4.46 -11.08
CA PHE A 245 -14.72 3.18 -11.56
C PHE A 245 -15.57 2.48 -10.50
N ASN A 246 -15.40 2.84 -9.22
CA ASN A 246 -16.31 2.46 -8.14
C ASN A 246 -17.78 2.85 -8.42
N ILE A 247 -17.99 3.97 -9.14
CA ILE A 247 -19.30 4.59 -9.33
C ILE A 247 -19.77 4.46 -10.78
N LYS A 248 -18.92 4.78 -11.75
CA LYS A 248 -19.28 4.82 -13.16
C LYS A 248 -18.75 3.58 -13.89
N PRO A 249 -19.62 2.63 -14.25
CA PRO A 249 -19.19 1.46 -15.03
C PRO A 249 -18.62 1.89 -16.39
N ARG A 250 -17.82 1.01 -16.98
CA ARG A 250 -17.02 1.33 -18.17
C ARG A 250 -17.28 0.27 -19.23
N TYR A 251 -17.51 0.72 -20.46
CA TYR A 251 -17.55 -0.20 -21.58
C TYR A 251 -16.15 -0.70 -21.91
N ASP A 252 -16.08 -1.96 -22.33
CA ASP A 252 -14.85 -2.59 -22.79
C ASP A 252 -15.16 -3.50 -23.98
N CYS A 253 -14.14 -3.75 -24.81
CA CYS A 253 -14.28 -4.71 -25.90
C CYS A 253 -14.03 -6.12 -25.40
N ILE A 254 -14.94 -7.03 -25.73
CA ILE A 254 -14.90 -8.41 -25.30
C ILE A 254 -14.92 -9.33 -26.51
N GLU A 255 -13.80 -10.03 -26.72
CA GLU A 255 -13.68 -11.12 -27.67
C GLU A 255 -13.58 -12.45 -26.90
N THR A 256 -14.13 -13.52 -27.48
CA THR A 256 -14.14 -14.83 -26.86
C THR A 256 -13.68 -15.91 -27.81
N LYS A 257 -12.87 -16.84 -27.31
CA LYS A 257 -12.49 -18.09 -27.99
C LYS A 257 -12.91 -19.26 -27.11
N ASN A 258 -13.70 -20.20 -27.65
CA ASN A 258 -14.24 -21.33 -26.88
C ASN A 258 -14.98 -20.90 -25.59
N ASN A 259 -15.79 -19.83 -25.65
CA ASN A 259 -16.50 -19.23 -24.51
C ASN A 259 -15.63 -18.66 -23.38
N VAL A 260 -14.33 -18.49 -23.62
CA VAL A 260 -13.40 -17.83 -22.70
C VAL A 260 -13.01 -16.48 -23.29
N ARG A 261 -13.08 -15.43 -22.46
CA ARG A 261 -12.60 -14.09 -22.79
C ARG A 261 -11.11 -14.18 -23.12
N THR A 262 -10.72 -13.61 -24.24
CA THR A 262 -9.33 -13.47 -24.65
C THR A 262 -8.97 -11.99 -24.73
N SER A 263 -7.69 -11.68 -24.92
CA SER A 263 -7.26 -10.32 -25.17
C SER A 263 -7.73 -9.82 -26.54
N THR A 264 -7.96 -8.52 -26.62
CA THR A 264 -8.37 -7.84 -27.84
C THR A 264 -7.54 -6.58 -28.00
N LYS A 265 -7.26 -6.21 -29.26
CA LYS A 265 -6.58 -4.95 -29.56
C LYS A 265 -7.52 -3.75 -29.49
N PHE A 266 -8.83 -3.95 -29.59
CA PHE A 266 -9.77 -2.84 -29.75
C PHE A 266 -10.16 -2.20 -28.42
N ASN A 267 -10.19 -0.86 -28.39
CA ASN A 267 -10.54 -0.07 -27.20
C ASN A 267 -11.71 0.89 -27.42
N ASN A 268 -12.44 0.73 -28.53
CA ASN A 268 -13.62 1.52 -28.87
C ASN A 268 -14.70 0.65 -29.51
N GLU A 269 -15.95 1.10 -29.41
CA GLU A 269 -17.14 0.37 -29.85
C GLU A 269 -17.13 0.01 -31.34
N VAL A 270 -16.78 0.99 -32.19
CA VAL A 270 -16.82 0.82 -33.65
C VAL A 270 -15.86 -0.28 -34.09
N ASN A 271 -14.61 -0.21 -33.64
CA ASN A 271 -13.63 -1.24 -33.99
C ASN A 271 -13.97 -2.58 -33.36
N CYS A 272 -14.44 -2.59 -32.11
CA CYS A 272 -14.82 -3.83 -31.42
C CYS A 272 -15.92 -4.59 -32.17
N THR A 273 -17.03 -3.91 -32.47
CA THR A 273 -18.21 -4.53 -33.09
C THR A 273 -17.99 -4.89 -34.54
N SER A 274 -17.27 -4.07 -35.31
CA SER A 274 -16.95 -4.36 -36.71
C SER A 274 -16.05 -5.58 -36.91
N HIS A 275 -15.34 -6.02 -35.87
CA HIS A 275 -14.48 -7.21 -35.89
C HIS A 275 -15.07 -8.39 -35.11
N GLY A 276 -16.36 -8.36 -34.79
CA GLY A 276 -17.07 -9.47 -34.15
C GLY A 276 -16.93 -9.54 -32.62
N GLY A 277 -16.25 -8.56 -32.01
CA GLY A 277 -16.24 -8.37 -30.56
C GLY A 277 -17.56 -7.79 -30.05
N LYS A 278 -17.76 -7.89 -28.73
CA LYS A 278 -18.93 -7.33 -28.03
C LYS A 278 -18.49 -6.13 -27.19
N TRP A 279 -19.15 -4.98 -27.40
CA TRP A 279 -18.94 -3.79 -26.59
C TRP A 279 -19.85 -3.86 -25.35
N LEU A 280 -19.28 -4.27 -24.22
CA LEU A 280 -20.06 -4.61 -23.03
C LEU A 280 -19.72 -3.70 -21.86
N LEU A 281 -20.74 -3.34 -21.09
CA LEU A 281 -20.60 -2.52 -19.89
C LEU A 281 -20.12 -3.39 -18.72
N LEU A 282 -18.94 -3.08 -18.19
CA LEU A 282 -18.32 -3.77 -17.08
C LEU A 282 -18.45 -2.98 -15.78
N TYR A 283 -18.59 -3.69 -14.67
CA TYR A 283 -18.75 -3.13 -13.33
C TYR A 283 -17.56 -3.46 -12.43
N SER A 284 -17.11 -2.45 -11.68
CA SER A 284 -16.33 -2.66 -10.45
C SER A 284 -17.24 -3.12 -9.32
N TYR A 285 -16.68 -3.81 -8.33
CA TYR A 285 -17.43 -4.43 -7.24
C TYR A 285 -16.59 -4.57 -5.96
N LEU A 286 -17.25 -4.44 -4.82
CA LEU A 286 -16.66 -4.68 -3.50
C LEU A 286 -16.39 -6.17 -3.28
N GLU A 287 -17.37 -7.02 -3.61
CA GLU A 287 -17.20 -8.47 -3.70
C GLU A 287 -18.26 -9.12 -4.60
N LYS A 288 -18.00 -10.35 -5.02
CA LYS A 288 -18.98 -11.21 -5.69
C LYS A 288 -19.81 -11.97 -4.65
N ALA A 289 -21.09 -12.19 -4.95
CA ALA A 289 -22.03 -12.90 -4.08
C ALA A 289 -22.57 -14.17 -4.76
N PRO A 290 -21.76 -15.24 -4.89
CA PRO A 290 -22.09 -16.42 -5.69
C PRO A 290 -23.29 -17.22 -5.16
N GLY A 291 -23.75 -16.96 -3.93
CA GLY A 291 -24.97 -17.55 -3.37
C GLY A 291 -26.27 -17.10 -4.04
N TYR A 292 -26.24 -15.97 -4.77
CA TYR A 292 -27.38 -15.49 -5.56
C TYR A 292 -27.13 -15.81 -7.03
N THR A 293 -27.89 -16.74 -7.59
CA THR A 293 -27.66 -17.31 -8.94
C THR A 293 -28.60 -16.75 -10.01
N THR A 294 -29.50 -15.84 -9.64
CA THR A 294 -30.44 -15.19 -10.56
C THR A 294 -30.50 -13.69 -10.32
N GLN A 295 -30.84 -12.92 -11.35
CA GLN A 295 -31.02 -11.47 -11.25
C GLN A 295 -32.00 -11.09 -10.14
N ALA A 296 -33.18 -11.72 -10.10
CA ALA A 296 -34.21 -11.42 -9.10
C ALA A 296 -33.74 -11.69 -7.66
N SER A 297 -33.01 -12.78 -7.42
CA SER A 297 -32.47 -13.07 -6.08
C SER A 297 -31.37 -12.09 -5.67
N CYS A 298 -30.52 -11.70 -6.63
CA CYS A 298 -29.45 -10.74 -6.42
C CYS A 298 -29.98 -9.36 -6.06
N GLU A 299 -30.85 -8.80 -6.90
CA GLU A 299 -31.34 -7.43 -6.72
C GLU A 299 -32.18 -7.30 -5.43
N LYS A 300 -32.95 -8.34 -5.07
CA LYS A 300 -33.71 -8.41 -3.81
C LYS A 300 -32.82 -8.46 -2.56
N ALA A 301 -31.55 -8.86 -2.67
CA ALA A 301 -30.63 -8.89 -1.53
C ALA A 301 -30.15 -7.49 -1.11
N SER A 302 -30.38 -6.47 -1.94
CA SER A 302 -30.07 -5.08 -1.62
C SER A 302 -30.79 -4.62 -0.35
N ASN A 303 -30.09 -3.84 0.46
CA ASN A 303 -30.57 -3.27 1.71
C ASN A 303 -29.95 -1.90 1.96
N SER A 304 -30.20 -1.30 3.13
CA SER A 304 -29.69 0.03 3.47
C SER A 304 -28.16 0.13 3.49
N ARG A 305 -27.44 -0.99 3.70
CA ARG A 305 -25.98 -1.04 3.81
C ARG A 305 -25.31 -1.50 2.52
N TYR A 306 -25.95 -2.34 1.71
CA TYR A 306 -25.34 -2.96 0.55
C TYR A 306 -26.26 -2.93 -0.66
N GLN A 307 -25.70 -2.51 -1.80
CA GLN A 307 -26.39 -2.58 -3.09
C GLN A 307 -25.87 -3.77 -3.87
N TYR A 308 -26.77 -4.69 -4.20
CA TYR A 308 -26.49 -5.83 -5.05
C TYR A 308 -26.96 -5.54 -6.46
N LYS A 309 -26.18 -5.98 -7.45
CA LYS A 309 -26.48 -5.81 -8.87
C LYS A 309 -26.11 -7.05 -9.65
N TRP A 310 -27.03 -7.50 -10.50
CA TRP A 310 -26.76 -8.52 -11.50
C TRP A 310 -26.08 -7.86 -12.70
N ALA A 311 -24.80 -8.12 -12.92
CA ALA A 311 -24.01 -7.45 -13.95
C ALA A 311 -22.73 -8.23 -14.29
N ILE A 312 -22.07 -7.82 -15.39
CA ILE A 312 -20.80 -8.40 -15.82
C ILE A 312 -19.65 -7.74 -15.03
N PRO A 313 -18.86 -8.51 -14.24
CA PRO A 313 -17.75 -7.95 -13.51
C PRO A 313 -16.55 -7.64 -14.42
N HIS A 314 -15.74 -6.64 -14.04
CA HIS A 314 -14.59 -6.21 -14.84
C HIS A 314 -13.55 -7.32 -15.13
N ASP A 315 -13.49 -8.34 -14.26
CA ASP A 315 -12.52 -9.43 -14.27
C ASP A 315 -13.10 -10.69 -14.92
N THR A 316 -14.26 -10.59 -15.59
CA THR A 316 -14.95 -11.74 -16.17
C THR A 316 -14.05 -12.49 -17.14
N MET A 317 -14.04 -13.83 -17.02
CA MET A 317 -13.34 -14.74 -17.93
C MET A 317 -14.29 -15.49 -18.86
N THR A 318 -15.59 -15.55 -18.57
CA THR A 318 -16.59 -16.27 -19.40
C THR A 318 -17.74 -15.38 -19.87
N VAL A 319 -17.64 -14.06 -19.62
CA VAL A 319 -18.62 -13.06 -20.07
C VAL A 319 -20.02 -13.40 -19.59
N LYS A 320 -20.13 -13.69 -18.28
CA LYS A 320 -21.39 -13.98 -17.61
C LYS A 320 -21.72 -12.85 -16.65
N GLU A 321 -23.01 -12.56 -16.55
CA GLU A 321 -23.53 -11.76 -15.45
C GLU A 321 -23.47 -12.58 -14.16
N GLU A 322 -23.08 -11.91 -13.10
CA GLU A 322 -22.93 -12.46 -11.76
C GLU A 322 -23.58 -11.50 -10.77
N CYS A 323 -23.88 -11.97 -9.56
CA CYS A 323 -24.34 -11.09 -8.50
C CYS A 323 -23.16 -10.35 -7.86
N LEU A 324 -23.12 -9.04 -8.02
CA LEU A 324 -22.06 -8.16 -7.53
C LEU A 324 -22.57 -7.30 -6.39
N VAL A 325 -21.75 -7.14 -5.35
CA VAL A 325 -21.94 -6.10 -4.33
C VAL A 325 -21.21 -4.85 -4.81
N LEU A 326 -21.93 -3.77 -5.07
CA LEU A 326 -21.33 -2.53 -5.58
C LEU A 326 -20.63 -1.74 -4.47
N HIS A 327 -19.69 -0.87 -4.86
CA HIS A 327 -19.06 0.12 -3.99
C HIS A 327 -19.97 1.32 -3.67
N SER A 328 -21.27 1.25 -3.94
CA SER A 328 -22.14 2.44 -4.08
C SER A 328 -22.35 3.25 -2.79
N GLN A 329 -21.94 2.73 -1.63
CA GLN A 329 -21.86 3.46 -0.36
C GLN A 329 -20.48 4.14 -0.15
N GLN A 330 -19.58 4.02 -1.12
CA GLN A 330 -18.14 4.35 -1.06
C GLN A 330 -17.70 5.07 -2.33
N SER A 331 -18.38 6.16 -2.70
CA SER A 331 -17.73 7.14 -3.58
C SER A 331 -16.40 7.53 -2.92
N PRO A 332 -15.29 7.57 -3.67
CA PRO A 332 -14.01 7.88 -3.07
C PRO A 332 -14.08 9.25 -2.41
N SER A 333 -13.44 9.38 -1.26
CA SER A 333 -13.32 10.69 -0.62
C SER A 333 -12.50 11.60 -1.51
N CYS A 334 -12.91 12.86 -1.68
CA CYS A 334 -12.09 13.84 -2.38
C CYS A 334 -11.86 15.04 -1.48
N LEU A 335 -10.60 15.30 -1.16
CA LEU A 335 -10.19 16.29 -0.18
C LEU A 335 -9.00 17.10 -0.70
N GLN A 336 -8.75 18.25 -0.07
CA GLN A 336 -7.53 19.02 -0.33
C GLN A 336 -6.30 18.17 0.06
N ALA A 337 -5.31 18.11 -0.83
CA ALA A 337 -4.05 17.46 -0.53
C ALA A 337 -3.30 18.19 0.59
N PRO A 338 -2.76 17.46 1.59
CA PRO A 338 -1.96 18.09 2.63
C PRO A 338 -0.72 18.72 2.02
N TRP A 339 -0.41 19.95 2.44
CA TRP A 339 0.77 20.65 1.96
C TRP A 339 2.05 19.97 2.46
N SER A 340 3.02 19.83 1.57
CA SER A 340 4.38 19.42 1.92
C SER A 340 5.40 20.16 1.07
N ARG A 341 6.53 20.51 1.68
CA ARG A 341 7.63 21.18 0.98
C ARG A 341 8.46 20.17 0.17
N SER A 342 8.85 20.57 -1.03
CA SER A 342 9.77 19.79 -1.87
C SER A 342 11.11 19.56 -1.17
N ASN A 343 11.62 18.33 -1.22
CA ASN A 343 12.88 17.86 -0.66
C ASN A 343 13.01 18.01 0.87
N TYR A 344 11.90 17.90 1.61
CA TYR A 344 11.86 18.07 3.08
C TYR A 344 11.21 16.89 3.83
N LEU A 345 11.50 15.66 3.37
CA LEU A 345 11.07 14.40 4.02
C LEU A 345 9.55 14.29 4.29
N GLY A 346 8.72 15.04 3.55
CA GLY A 346 7.26 14.92 3.61
C GLY A 346 6.66 15.23 4.97
N LEU A 347 7.27 16.11 5.77
CA LEU A 347 6.63 16.61 6.99
C LEU A 347 5.60 17.71 6.66
N LYS A 348 4.47 17.69 7.36
CA LYS A 348 3.55 18.82 7.45
C LYS A 348 4.21 19.96 8.21
N SER A 349 3.58 21.14 8.19
CA SER A 349 4.07 22.35 8.88
C SER A 349 4.19 22.20 10.41
N ASP A 350 3.52 21.22 11.01
CA ASP A 350 3.54 20.89 12.44
C ASP A 350 4.49 19.74 12.79
N ALA A 351 5.36 19.34 11.86
CA ALA A 351 6.28 18.19 11.99
C ALA A 351 5.59 16.83 12.16
N GLU A 352 4.30 16.72 11.79
CA GLU A 352 3.62 15.43 11.66
C GLU A 352 3.76 14.84 10.25
N PRO A 353 3.83 13.51 10.11
CA PRO A 353 3.83 12.86 8.81
C PRO A 353 2.55 13.13 8.00
N LEU A 354 2.67 13.10 6.67
CA LEU A 354 1.50 13.08 5.80
C LEU A 354 0.71 11.81 6.01
N SER A 355 -0.60 11.96 6.11
CA SER A 355 -1.47 10.88 6.56
C SER A 355 -2.91 11.05 6.11
N TYR A 356 -3.62 9.92 6.04
CA TYR A 356 -5.05 9.85 5.72
C TYR A 356 -5.69 8.68 6.47
N ASP A 357 -6.87 8.90 7.05
CA ASP A 357 -7.60 7.87 7.79
C ASP A 357 -8.57 7.13 6.86
N TRP A 358 -8.22 5.90 6.49
CA TRP A 358 -9.08 5.03 5.73
C TRP A 358 -10.09 4.33 6.65
N ILE A 359 -11.37 4.43 6.31
CA ILE A 359 -12.43 3.60 6.89
C ILE A 359 -12.47 2.29 6.11
N ILE A 360 -12.03 1.21 6.74
CA ILE A 360 -12.01 -0.12 6.13
C ILE A 360 -13.44 -0.55 5.80
N PRO A 361 -13.72 -1.06 4.58
CA PRO A 361 -15.04 -1.56 4.21
C PRO A 361 -15.49 -2.74 5.08
N SER A 362 -16.78 -3.00 5.05
CA SER A 362 -17.36 -4.25 5.50
C SER A 362 -17.86 -5.05 4.30
N PHE A 363 -17.77 -6.38 4.39
CA PHE A 363 -18.13 -7.27 3.31
C PHE A 363 -19.36 -8.10 3.72
N PRO A 364 -20.45 -8.13 2.95
CA PRO A 364 -21.62 -8.96 3.24
C PRO A 364 -21.32 -10.43 3.51
N SER A 365 -20.29 -10.99 2.86
CA SER A 365 -19.86 -12.37 3.08
C SER A 365 -19.36 -12.63 4.51
N ASN A 366 -18.96 -11.57 5.23
CA ASN A 366 -18.33 -11.63 6.54
C ASN A 366 -17.19 -12.67 6.59
N LYS A 367 -16.43 -12.76 5.51
CA LYS A 367 -15.24 -13.61 5.37
C LYS A 367 -13.96 -12.79 5.41
N VAL A 368 -12.85 -13.46 5.72
CA VAL A 368 -11.51 -12.87 5.58
C VAL A 368 -11.27 -12.43 4.14
N LYS A 369 -10.69 -11.25 3.98
CA LYS A 369 -10.22 -10.74 2.69
C LYS A 369 -8.71 -10.59 2.72
N ARG A 370 -8.06 -10.99 1.63
CA ARG A 370 -6.64 -10.76 1.39
C ARG A 370 -6.48 -9.54 0.50
N CYS A 371 -5.79 -8.51 0.96
CA CYS A 371 -5.79 -7.22 0.31
C CYS A 371 -4.39 -6.63 0.15
N ILE A 372 -4.25 -5.75 -0.83
CA ILE A 372 -3.08 -4.91 -1.07
C ILE A 372 -3.59 -3.48 -1.24
N ALA A 373 -2.86 -2.50 -0.70
CA ALA A 373 -3.15 -1.10 -0.90
C ALA A 373 -2.04 -0.43 -1.72
N ARG A 374 -2.42 0.62 -2.46
CA ARG A 374 -1.54 1.44 -3.31
C ARG A 374 -1.74 2.90 -2.97
N ILE A 375 -0.63 3.64 -3.01
CA ILE A 375 -0.63 5.10 -3.12
C ILE A 375 -0.07 5.48 -4.48
N ARG A 376 -0.77 6.32 -5.24
CA ARG A 376 -0.27 6.96 -6.46
C ARG A 376 -0.09 8.45 -6.22
N TYR A 377 0.93 9.00 -6.85
CA TYR A 377 1.26 10.40 -6.75
C TYR A 377 1.51 10.97 -8.13
N ASN A 378 0.47 11.62 -8.65
CA ASN A 378 0.52 12.31 -9.92
C ASN A 378 0.93 13.75 -9.65
N ILE A 379 2.13 14.12 -10.10
CA ILE A 379 2.59 15.49 -10.01
C ILE A 379 2.66 16.12 -11.38
N SER A 380 2.57 17.44 -11.40
CA SER A 380 3.10 18.22 -12.48
C SER A 380 3.46 19.63 -12.03
N THR A 381 4.30 20.25 -12.84
CA THR A 381 4.61 21.68 -12.80
C THR A 381 3.53 22.47 -13.56
N PHE A 382 3.48 23.78 -13.31
CA PHE A 382 2.56 24.71 -13.98
C PHE A 382 3.05 25.16 -15.37
N ASP A 383 4.04 24.46 -15.94
CA ASP A 383 4.64 24.80 -17.24
C ASP A 383 3.64 24.70 -18.41
N TYR A 384 2.47 24.08 -18.19
CA TYR A 384 1.37 23.97 -19.15
C TYR A 384 0.02 23.75 -18.45
N ASN A 385 -1.08 23.97 -19.18
CA ASN A 385 -2.43 23.71 -18.66
C ASN A 385 -2.75 22.21 -18.67
N LEU A 386 -2.53 21.56 -17.54
CA LEU A 386 -2.69 20.12 -17.32
C LEU A 386 -4.09 19.58 -17.64
N TYR A 387 -5.11 20.41 -17.52
CA TYR A 387 -6.50 19.97 -17.57
C TYR A 387 -7.12 20.10 -18.96
N ASN A 388 -6.45 20.80 -19.88
CA ASN A 388 -6.91 21.06 -21.24
C ASN A 388 -5.95 20.49 -22.31
N ILE A 389 -5.09 19.55 -21.93
CA ILE A 389 -4.18 18.85 -22.85
C ILE A 389 -4.67 17.43 -23.16
N ASN A 390 -4.47 17.03 -24.41
CA ASN A 390 -4.80 15.70 -24.92
C ASN A 390 -3.90 15.42 -26.14
N SER A 391 -4.23 14.38 -26.91
CA SER A 391 -3.44 14.02 -28.08
C SER A 391 -3.32 15.08 -29.19
N ALA A 392 -4.24 16.05 -29.25
CA ALA A 392 -4.12 17.20 -30.17
C ALA A 392 -2.93 18.11 -29.83
N SER A 393 -2.38 18.00 -28.62
CA SER A 393 -1.20 18.70 -28.13
C SER A 393 0.08 17.86 -28.24
N ASN A 394 0.10 16.76 -29.01
CA ASN A 394 1.29 15.92 -29.12
C ASN A 394 2.25 16.40 -30.23
N GLY A 395 3.49 15.93 -30.19
CA GLY A 395 4.52 16.16 -31.20
C GLY A 395 4.89 17.64 -31.31
N ALA A 396 4.88 18.17 -32.54
CA ALA A 396 5.29 19.56 -32.80
C ALA A 396 4.41 20.61 -32.07
N LYS A 397 3.16 20.25 -31.74
CA LYS A 397 2.18 21.09 -31.05
C LYS A 397 2.30 21.04 -29.53
N SER A 398 3.24 20.28 -28.99
CA SER A 398 3.39 20.14 -27.55
C SER A 398 3.79 21.46 -26.89
N PRO A 399 3.12 21.85 -25.78
CA PRO A 399 3.50 23.04 -25.02
C PRO A 399 4.84 22.84 -24.30
N VAL A 400 5.27 21.59 -24.12
CA VAL A 400 6.56 21.23 -23.53
C VAL A 400 7.34 20.37 -24.53
N LYS A 401 8.63 20.66 -24.67
CA LYS A 401 9.54 19.94 -25.56
C LYS A 401 10.80 19.58 -24.78
N ASN A 402 11.49 18.54 -25.20
CA ASN A 402 12.78 18.22 -24.61
C ASN A 402 13.80 19.33 -24.91
N ASP A 403 14.49 19.76 -23.85
CA ASP A 403 15.54 20.76 -23.83
C ASP A 403 15.32 21.98 -24.76
N PRO A 404 14.22 22.73 -24.58
CA PRO A 404 13.85 23.76 -25.52
C PRO A 404 14.81 24.94 -25.44
N ILE A 405 15.16 25.48 -26.60
CA ILE A 405 15.90 26.74 -26.70
C ILE A 405 14.90 27.90 -26.64
N VAL A 406 15.07 28.77 -25.66
CA VAL A 406 14.28 29.99 -25.49
C VAL A 406 15.12 31.21 -25.87
N VAL A 407 14.50 32.15 -26.57
CA VAL A 407 15.11 33.45 -26.91
C VAL A 407 14.74 34.43 -25.81
N VAL A 408 15.74 34.92 -25.10
CA VAL A 408 15.54 35.88 -23.99
C VAL A 408 15.66 37.32 -24.49
N ASP A 409 16.57 37.56 -25.43
CA ASP A 409 16.77 38.83 -26.12
C ASP A 409 17.46 38.56 -27.48
N ASP A 410 17.61 39.59 -28.31
CA ASP A 410 18.37 39.48 -29.56
C ASP A 410 19.81 39.01 -29.26
N GLY A 411 20.20 37.90 -29.90
CA GLY A 411 21.49 37.24 -29.67
C GLY A 411 21.61 36.36 -28.41
N ILE A 412 20.64 36.35 -27.49
CA ILE A 412 20.68 35.51 -26.28
C ILE A 412 19.69 34.35 -26.37
N ARG A 413 20.25 33.15 -26.59
CA ARG A 413 19.54 31.87 -26.60
C ARG A 413 19.96 31.05 -25.40
N LEU A 414 19.01 30.68 -24.54
CA LEU A 414 19.24 29.81 -23.39
C LEU A 414 18.54 28.47 -23.61
N GLN A 415 19.16 27.39 -23.12
CA GLN A 415 18.53 26.08 -23.11
C GLN A 415 17.91 25.82 -21.74
N ILE A 416 16.62 25.53 -21.71
CA ILE A 416 15.97 25.02 -20.51
C ILE A 416 16.29 23.52 -20.43
N ASN A 417 16.78 23.04 -19.30
CA ASN A 417 16.99 21.61 -19.07
C ASN A 417 15.65 20.96 -18.68
N LEU A 418 14.80 20.71 -19.68
CA LEU A 418 13.47 20.15 -19.50
C LEU A 418 13.43 18.78 -20.17
N ASN A 419 13.14 17.75 -19.38
CA ASN A 419 12.89 16.41 -19.90
C ASN A 419 11.38 16.15 -19.88
N THR A 420 10.75 15.93 -21.04
CA THR A 420 9.31 15.68 -21.15
C THR A 420 8.91 14.30 -20.62
N ASP A 421 9.86 13.37 -20.50
CA ASP A 421 9.68 12.12 -19.73
C ASP A 421 9.54 12.40 -18.21
N GLN A 422 10.05 13.55 -17.77
CA GLN A 422 10.06 13.98 -16.36
C GLN A 422 9.06 15.10 -16.07
N THR A 423 8.39 15.64 -17.10
CA THR A 423 7.48 16.78 -16.96
C THR A 423 6.06 16.30 -16.67
N GLY A 424 5.76 16.24 -15.39
CA GLY A 424 4.57 15.59 -14.85
C GLY A 424 4.74 14.07 -14.81
N ARG A 425 4.61 13.48 -13.62
CA ARG A 425 4.97 12.07 -13.39
C ARG A 425 3.99 11.40 -12.46
N THR A 426 3.92 10.08 -12.57
CA THR A 426 3.19 9.22 -11.66
C THR A 426 4.19 8.35 -10.92
N PHE A 427 4.21 8.51 -9.60
CA PHE A 427 4.94 7.64 -8.69
C PHE A 427 3.95 6.75 -7.95
N GLN A 428 4.42 5.61 -7.46
CA GLN A 428 3.58 4.78 -6.61
C GLN A 428 4.39 3.97 -5.61
N ASP A 429 3.71 3.59 -4.54
CA ASP A 429 4.14 2.51 -3.68
C ASP A 429 2.95 1.60 -3.37
N ARG A 430 3.24 0.34 -3.07
CA ARG A 430 2.22 -0.68 -2.77
C ARG A 430 2.61 -1.43 -1.52
N THR A 431 1.66 -1.67 -0.65
CA THR A 431 1.88 -2.44 0.58
C THR A 431 2.29 -3.87 0.27
N HIS A 432 2.85 -4.56 1.26
CA HIS A 432 2.71 -6.01 1.31
C HIS A 432 1.24 -6.40 1.51
N ILE A 433 0.94 -7.68 1.32
CA ILE A 433 -0.39 -8.21 1.59
C ILE A 433 -0.74 -8.05 3.07
N PHE A 434 -1.98 -7.67 3.33
CA PHE A 434 -2.60 -7.68 4.65
C PHE A 434 -3.98 -8.35 4.58
N GLU A 435 -4.52 -8.70 5.73
CA GLU A 435 -5.81 -9.35 5.84
C GLU A 435 -6.84 -8.42 6.48
N ILE A 436 -8.05 -8.41 5.94
CA ILE A 436 -9.22 -7.79 6.56
C ILE A 436 -10.12 -8.90 7.10
N LEU A 437 -10.17 -9.02 8.41
CA LEU A 437 -10.92 -10.03 9.15
C LEU A 437 -12.35 -9.56 9.48
N PRO A 438 -13.31 -10.50 9.57
CA PRO A 438 -14.58 -10.25 10.25
C PRO A 438 -14.38 -9.64 11.63
N ARG A 439 -15.35 -8.84 12.09
CA ARG A 439 -15.34 -8.41 13.49
C ARG A 439 -15.42 -9.63 14.41
N PRO A 440 -14.60 -9.71 15.47
CA PRO A 440 -14.68 -10.82 16.40
C PRO A 440 -16.05 -10.89 17.09
N ASN A 441 -16.42 -12.10 17.50
CA ASN A 441 -17.64 -12.30 18.30
C ASN A 441 -17.59 -11.45 19.57
N GLY A 442 -18.69 -10.73 19.86
CA GLY A 442 -18.79 -9.84 21.03
C GLY A 442 -18.29 -8.41 20.81
N ILE A 443 -17.87 -8.07 19.58
CA ILE A 443 -17.67 -6.68 19.16
C ILE A 443 -18.93 -6.21 18.44
N ASN A 444 -19.59 -5.20 19.00
CA ASN A 444 -20.85 -4.69 18.48
C ASN A 444 -20.62 -3.93 17.17
N ASP A 445 -21.66 -3.90 16.33
CA ASP A 445 -21.64 -3.25 15.02
C ASP A 445 -21.51 -1.71 15.08
N ASN A 446 -21.63 -1.10 16.26
CA ASN A 446 -21.54 0.34 16.49
C ASN A 446 -20.23 0.79 17.14
N GLU A 447 -19.35 -0.13 17.56
CA GLU A 447 -18.08 0.21 18.22
C GLU A 447 -17.03 0.61 17.17
N ASN A 448 -16.34 1.74 17.35
CA ASN A 448 -15.22 2.08 16.48
C ASN A 448 -13.96 1.31 16.87
N ILE A 449 -13.10 1.03 15.90
CA ILE A 449 -11.80 0.38 16.09
C ILE A 449 -10.73 1.29 15.48
N TYR A 450 -9.80 1.77 16.30
CA TYR A 450 -8.65 2.55 15.87
C TYR A 450 -7.41 1.66 15.83
N ASN A 451 -6.71 1.67 14.70
CA ASN A 451 -5.42 0.99 14.60
C ASN A 451 -4.31 1.90 15.16
N TRP A 452 -3.72 1.50 16.28
CA TRP A 452 -2.59 2.18 16.91
C TRP A 452 -1.34 1.30 16.82
N ASN A 453 -0.61 1.46 15.73
CA ASN A 453 0.42 0.50 15.32
C ASN A 453 1.80 1.12 15.29
N MET A 454 2.80 0.26 15.09
CA MET A 454 4.18 0.68 14.90
C MET A 454 4.54 0.69 13.42
N LEU A 455 5.25 1.72 13.01
CA LEU A 455 5.79 1.88 11.66
C LEU A 455 7.32 1.91 11.71
N GLY A 456 7.96 1.90 10.53
CA GLY A 456 9.39 2.13 10.42
C GLY A 456 10.24 0.85 10.42
N LYS A 457 11.55 1.03 10.27
CA LYS A 457 12.54 -0.06 10.24
C LYS A 457 13.79 0.30 11.04
N ARG A 458 14.61 -0.71 11.33
CA ARG A 458 15.85 -0.54 12.09
C ARG A 458 16.83 0.39 11.35
N GLY A 459 17.40 1.32 12.11
CA GLY A 459 18.45 2.23 11.65
C GLY A 459 18.35 3.59 12.34
N ASN A 460 19.25 4.49 11.98
CA ASN A 460 19.13 5.93 12.20
C ASN A 460 18.55 6.61 10.93
N ILE A 461 18.21 7.90 10.99
CA ILE A 461 17.62 8.64 9.86
C ILE A 461 18.39 8.49 8.54
N VAL A 462 19.73 8.44 8.59
CA VAL A 462 20.57 8.34 7.38
C VAL A 462 20.51 6.92 6.80
N GLN A 463 20.47 5.90 7.65
CA GLN A 463 20.45 4.48 7.26
C GLN A 463 19.06 3.98 6.85
N THR A 464 18.00 4.55 7.43
CA THR A 464 16.62 4.18 7.06
C THR A 464 16.15 4.93 5.84
N TYR A 465 16.69 6.13 5.56
CA TYR A 465 16.31 6.95 4.42
C TYR A 465 16.39 6.13 3.12
N PRO A 466 15.34 6.18 2.28
CA PRO A 466 14.18 7.07 2.36
C PRO A 466 12.92 6.49 3.03
N ALA A 467 13.05 5.36 3.74
CA ALA A 467 12.08 4.99 4.76
C ALA A 467 12.32 5.80 6.06
N VAL A 468 11.64 5.44 7.14
CA VAL A 468 11.72 6.12 8.43
C VAL A 468 12.10 5.17 9.56
N GLU A 469 12.68 5.70 10.64
CA GLU A 469 12.89 4.96 11.89
C GLU A 469 11.57 4.53 12.54
N TYR A 470 11.68 3.70 13.57
CA TYR A 470 10.51 3.24 14.30
C TYR A 470 9.77 4.37 15.01
N ASP A 471 8.45 4.41 14.81
CA ASP A 471 7.56 5.31 15.53
C ASP A 471 6.16 4.68 15.70
N PHE A 472 5.28 5.34 16.44
CA PHE A 472 3.86 5.03 16.52
C PHE A 472 3.09 5.75 15.40
N THR A 473 2.05 5.10 14.88
CA THR A 473 1.06 5.74 14.00
C THR A 473 -0.36 5.58 14.56
N PRO A 474 -1.03 6.69 14.92
CA PRO A 474 -0.44 8.02 15.16
C PRO A 474 0.44 8.03 16.43
N ARG A 475 1.35 9.00 16.57
CA ARG A 475 2.10 9.21 17.83
C ARG A 475 1.19 9.55 18.99
N ASN A 476 0.23 10.43 18.77
CA ASN A 476 -0.79 10.79 19.74
C ASN A 476 -2.14 10.33 19.20
N LEU A 477 -2.74 9.37 19.88
CA LEU A 477 -4.07 8.87 19.57
C LEU A 477 -5.06 9.40 20.63
N GLN A 478 -6.14 10.02 20.17
CA GLN A 478 -7.25 10.42 21.03
C GLN A 478 -8.53 9.70 20.60
N ILE A 479 -9.22 9.07 21.55
CA ILE A 479 -10.44 8.27 21.32
C ILE A 479 -11.44 8.44 22.47
N ASN A 480 -12.68 7.99 22.28
CA ASN A 480 -13.68 7.96 23.35
C ASN A 480 -13.62 6.64 24.13
N GLN A 481 -14.11 6.63 25.37
CA GLN A 481 -14.14 5.42 26.23
C GLN A 481 -14.83 4.17 25.65
N ASN A 482 -15.72 4.34 24.67
CA ASN A 482 -16.44 3.24 24.01
C ASN A 482 -15.74 2.76 22.74
N ASP A 483 -14.68 3.44 22.31
CA ASP A 483 -13.90 3.05 21.14
C ASP A 483 -12.88 1.97 21.54
N LEU A 484 -12.48 1.17 20.56
CA LEU A 484 -11.51 0.11 20.71
C LEU A 484 -10.20 0.50 20.03
N ILE A 485 -9.09 0.03 20.58
CA ILE A 485 -7.77 0.12 19.94
C ILE A 485 -7.29 -1.26 19.54
N HIS A 486 -6.81 -1.39 18.31
CA HIS A 486 -6.08 -2.55 17.83
C HIS A 486 -4.61 -2.19 17.70
N ILE A 487 -3.76 -2.91 18.43
CA ILE A 487 -2.31 -2.69 18.43
C ILE A 487 -1.64 -3.94 17.86
N GLN A 488 -0.79 -3.77 16.86
CA GLN A 488 0.04 -4.80 16.25
C GLN A 488 1.29 -4.17 15.63
N TRP A 489 2.25 -5.01 15.21
CA TRP A 489 3.40 -4.56 14.44
C TRP A 489 4.00 -5.67 13.58
N THR A 490 4.84 -5.24 12.65
CA THR A 490 5.59 -6.10 11.74
C THR A 490 7.07 -5.84 11.84
N GLY A 491 7.88 -6.86 11.56
CA GLY A 491 9.32 -6.73 11.46
C GLY A 491 9.91 -7.78 10.53
N SER A 492 11.16 -7.56 10.11
CA SER A 492 11.95 -8.50 9.33
C SER A 492 13.20 -8.99 10.08
N ASN A 493 13.67 -10.18 9.70
CA ASN A 493 14.92 -10.80 10.14
C ASN A 493 16.05 -10.64 9.10
N THR A 494 15.82 -9.85 8.04
CA THR A 494 16.76 -9.71 6.91
C THR A 494 17.16 -8.26 6.63
N HIS A 495 16.86 -7.32 7.52
CA HIS A 495 17.16 -5.89 7.33
C HIS A 495 18.60 -5.51 7.70
N ASN A 496 19.57 -6.02 6.93
CA ASN A 496 21.00 -5.84 7.22
C ASN A 496 21.63 -4.61 6.54
N ASN A 497 20.94 -3.95 5.60
CA ASN A 497 21.48 -2.82 4.81
C ASN A 497 22.91 -3.09 4.28
N LEU A 498 23.20 -4.31 3.82
CA LEU A 498 24.51 -4.64 3.26
C LEU A 498 24.73 -3.81 1.99
N GLY A 499 25.88 -3.14 1.87
CA GLY A 499 26.17 -2.23 0.76
C GLY A 499 27.48 -1.45 0.90
N PRO A 500 27.87 -0.64 -0.10
CA PRO A 500 29.08 0.17 -0.05
C PRO A 500 29.01 1.21 1.09
N SER A 501 30.16 1.62 1.61
CA SER A 501 30.31 2.56 2.74
C SER A 501 29.91 4.00 2.37
N ASP A 502 28.64 4.25 2.08
CA ASP A 502 28.09 5.57 1.72
C ASP A 502 27.42 6.28 2.90
N GLY A 503 27.70 5.83 4.12
CA GLY A 503 27.06 6.31 5.35
C GLY A 503 25.66 5.72 5.62
N GLN A 504 25.11 4.95 4.68
CA GLN A 504 23.82 4.26 4.83
C GLN A 504 23.95 2.74 4.90
N ALA A 505 25.19 2.22 4.85
CA ALA A 505 25.49 0.84 5.15
C ALA A 505 25.25 0.53 6.64
N ASN A 506 24.89 -0.72 6.92
CA ASN A 506 24.43 -1.20 8.22
C ASN A 506 23.09 -0.58 8.66
N ALA A 507 22.54 -1.16 9.73
CA ALA A 507 21.34 -0.67 10.38
C ALA A 507 21.60 -0.60 11.89
N ASP A 508 21.89 0.60 12.39
CA ASP A 508 22.09 0.85 13.81
C ASP A 508 20.85 0.45 14.59
N GLY A 509 21.04 -0.20 15.72
CA GLY A 509 19.94 -0.65 16.56
C GLY A 509 20.43 -1.56 17.67
N GLN A 510 19.51 -2.01 18.51
CA GLN A 510 19.80 -2.91 19.62
C GLN A 510 19.50 -4.37 19.24
N GLY A 511 20.19 -5.32 19.85
CA GLY A 511 20.06 -6.75 19.54
C GLY A 511 20.71 -7.14 18.22
N ASN A 512 20.38 -8.35 17.76
CA ASN A 512 20.95 -9.00 16.58
C ASN A 512 20.87 -8.09 15.36
N HIS A 513 21.99 -7.98 14.66
CA HIS A 513 22.06 -7.25 13.41
C HIS A 513 21.05 -7.82 12.41
N GLY A 514 20.41 -6.95 11.62
CA GLY A 514 19.42 -7.40 10.64
C GLY A 514 17.99 -7.56 11.12
N THR A 515 17.77 -7.44 12.43
CA THR A 515 16.49 -7.84 13.02
C THR A 515 15.68 -6.63 13.49
N ASP A 516 14.47 -6.52 12.96
CA ASP A 516 13.43 -5.66 13.47
C ASP A 516 12.71 -6.36 14.63
N ARG A 517 12.57 -5.67 15.76
CA ARG A 517 11.74 -6.10 16.89
C ARG A 517 11.20 -4.87 17.55
N SER A 518 10.02 -5.03 18.14
CA SER A 518 9.39 -4.00 18.94
C SER A 518 8.71 -4.63 20.13
N ASN A 519 8.45 -3.83 21.16
CA ASN A 519 7.59 -4.18 22.27
C ASN A 519 6.84 -2.93 22.73
N LEU A 520 5.93 -3.10 23.69
CA LEU A 520 5.15 -2.01 24.25
C LEU A 520 5.14 -2.08 25.77
N VAL A 521 5.54 -0.99 26.42
CA VAL A 521 5.52 -0.82 27.88
C VAL A 521 4.99 0.57 28.24
N GLU A 522 4.38 0.71 29.41
CA GLU A 522 3.89 1.99 29.93
C GLU A 522 5.02 2.76 30.62
N ILE A 523 5.05 4.08 30.43
CA ILE A 523 5.93 5.02 31.11
C ILE A 523 5.10 6.09 31.83
N ARG A 524 5.71 6.74 32.83
CA ARG A 524 5.08 7.85 33.54
C ARG A 524 4.81 9.04 32.64
N ASP A 525 5.84 9.45 31.92
CA ASP A 525 5.88 10.66 31.11
C ASP A 525 6.79 10.45 29.90
N ARG A 526 6.56 11.21 28.83
CA ARG A 526 7.39 11.18 27.61
C ARG A 526 8.79 11.74 27.83
N ASP A 527 9.02 12.47 28.92
CA ASP A 527 10.34 12.95 29.33
C ASP A 527 11.21 11.83 29.93
N GLU A 528 10.62 10.66 30.20
CA GLU A 528 11.31 9.52 30.82
C GLU A 528 11.59 8.38 29.84
N ASN A 529 12.67 7.64 30.09
CA ASN A 529 13.10 6.51 29.28
C ASN A 529 13.04 5.16 30.05
N TYR A 530 12.36 5.15 31.19
CA TYR A 530 12.24 3.98 32.06
C TYR A 530 10.78 3.52 32.15
N PRO A 531 10.50 2.23 31.92
CA PRO A 531 9.15 1.68 32.06
C PRO A 531 8.70 1.64 33.51
N TYR A 532 7.39 1.76 33.72
CA TYR A 532 6.80 1.47 35.02
C TYR A 532 6.94 -0.03 35.37
N PRO A 533 7.24 -0.38 36.62
CA PRO A 533 6.88 -1.68 37.17
C PRO A 533 5.38 -1.89 37.01
N TYR A 534 4.94 -3.13 36.76
CA TYR A 534 3.52 -3.44 36.52
C TYR A 534 2.61 -2.90 37.63
N GLU A 535 3.07 -2.94 38.89
CA GLU A 535 2.33 -2.48 40.06
C GLU A 535 2.04 -0.97 40.04
N GLN A 536 2.75 -0.18 39.21
CA GLN A 536 2.55 1.26 39.05
C GLN A 536 1.78 1.61 37.77
N THR A 537 1.66 0.65 36.84
CA THR A 537 0.95 0.86 35.57
C THR A 537 -0.52 1.20 35.78
N THR A 538 -1.05 2.07 34.94
CA THR A 538 -2.46 2.48 34.95
C THR A 538 -3.18 1.98 33.71
N PHE A 539 -2.51 1.96 32.55
CA PHE A 539 -3.07 1.45 31.30
C PHE A 539 -3.45 -0.01 31.44
N TRP A 540 -2.53 -0.87 31.89
CA TRP A 540 -2.79 -2.29 32.04
C TRP A 540 -3.85 -2.60 33.11
N LYS A 541 -3.99 -1.73 34.12
CA LYS A 541 -5.05 -1.86 35.13
C LYS A 541 -6.42 -1.39 34.61
N ASN A 542 -6.44 -0.48 33.64
CA ASN A 542 -7.65 0.12 33.07
C ASN A 542 -8.10 -0.50 31.75
N VAL A 543 -7.35 -1.44 31.20
CA VAL A 543 -7.71 -2.13 29.96
C VAL A 543 -8.65 -3.30 30.18
N LYS A 544 -9.54 -3.50 29.21
CA LYS A 544 -10.34 -4.71 28.99
C LYS A 544 -9.96 -5.31 27.65
N VAL A 545 -9.60 -6.59 27.64
CA VAL A 545 -9.38 -7.32 26.39
C VAL A 545 -10.72 -7.57 25.75
N ARG A 546 -10.87 -7.18 24.48
CA ARG A 546 -12.08 -7.37 23.69
C ARG A 546 -11.90 -8.43 22.62
N TRP A 547 -10.66 -8.66 22.18
CA TRP A 547 -10.26 -9.82 21.40
C TRP A 547 -8.74 -10.04 21.53
N SER A 548 -8.32 -11.30 21.48
CA SER A 548 -6.92 -11.71 21.45
C SER A 548 -6.73 -12.96 20.59
N PRO A 549 -5.59 -13.10 19.89
CA PRO A 549 -5.25 -14.30 19.13
C PRO A 549 -4.82 -15.48 20.03
N MET A 550 -4.74 -15.30 21.35
CA MET A 550 -4.29 -16.34 22.28
C MET A 550 -5.27 -17.51 22.43
N GLY A 551 -6.51 -17.40 21.96
CA GLY A 551 -7.51 -18.49 21.98
C GLY A 551 -8.22 -18.71 23.33
N LYS A 552 -7.79 -18.01 24.38
CA LYS A 552 -8.49 -17.96 25.67
C LYS A 552 -9.67 -16.98 25.60
N SER A 553 -10.75 -17.27 26.33
CA SER A 553 -11.83 -16.29 26.53
C SER A 553 -11.25 -14.98 27.05
N ASN A 554 -11.67 -13.86 26.44
CA ASN A 554 -11.12 -12.53 26.72
C ASN A 554 -11.22 -12.15 28.21
N ASP A 555 -12.31 -12.54 28.87
CA ASP A 555 -12.54 -12.24 30.30
C ASP A 555 -11.58 -13.00 31.24
N ASN A 556 -10.90 -14.04 30.74
CA ASN A 556 -9.99 -14.86 31.53
C ASN A 556 -8.52 -14.49 31.31
N ILE A 557 -8.19 -13.46 30.52
CA ILE A 557 -6.81 -12.99 30.36
C ILE A 557 -6.48 -12.05 31.53
N HIS A 558 -5.51 -12.45 32.35
CA HIS A 558 -5.06 -11.59 33.44
C HIS A 558 -4.34 -10.35 32.89
N LYS A 559 -4.47 -9.23 33.58
CA LYS A 559 -3.94 -7.93 33.13
C LYS A 559 -2.41 -7.89 33.14
N ASP A 560 -1.77 -8.59 34.08
CA ASP A 560 -0.31 -8.77 34.13
C ASP A 560 0.19 -9.70 33.03
N ASP A 561 -0.57 -10.76 32.70
CA ASP A 561 -0.28 -11.60 31.54
C ASP A 561 -0.34 -10.79 30.24
N LEU A 562 -1.35 -9.90 30.10
CA LEU A 562 -1.45 -9.01 28.95
C LEU A 562 -0.27 -8.02 28.89
N ALA A 563 0.09 -7.40 30.00
CA ALA A 563 1.26 -6.52 30.06
C ALA A 563 2.54 -7.26 29.66
N LEU A 564 2.72 -8.49 30.16
CA LEU A 564 3.84 -9.36 29.80
C LEU A 564 3.83 -9.74 28.31
N TYR A 565 2.65 -10.05 27.76
CA TYR A 565 2.47 -10.38 26.34
C TYR A 565 2.96 -9.24 25.44
N PHE A 566 2.59 -8.00 25.72
CA PHE A 566 3.06 -6.84 24.96
C PHE A 566 4.53 -6.49 25.22
N ALA A 567 5.00 -6.59 26.47
CA ALA A 567 6.39 -6.31 26.83
C ALA A 567 7.39 -7.31 26.22
N SER A 568 6.95 -8.56 26.01
CA SER A 568 7.76 -9.65 25.44
C SER A 568 7.58 -9.87 23.94
N SER A 569 6.85 -8.97 23.25
CA SER A 569 6.47 -9.15 21.84
C SER A 569 5.80 -10.50 21.55
N GLY A 570 4.98 -10.93 22.50
CA GLY A 570 4.26 -12.19 22.46
C GLY A 570 5.08 -13.43 22.80
N TYR A 571 6.37 -13.31 23.12
CA TYR A 571 7.17 -14.49 23.49
C TYR A 571 6.57 -15.25 24.69
N TYR A 572 6.09 -14.51 25.69
CA TYR A 572 5.31 -15.06 26.79
C TYR A 572 3.83 -14.77 26.59
N ARG A 573 2.98 -15.76 26.89
CA ARG A 573 1.52 -15.61 26.90
C ARG A 573 0.97 -15.41 28.31
N CYS A 574 1.59 -16.06 29.30
CA CYS A 574 1.25 -15.90 30.71
C CYS A 574 2.49 -15.95 31.60
N LYS A 575 2.33 -15.46 32.82
CA LYS A 575 3.32 -15.57 33.86
C LYS A 575 3.39 -16.99 34.42
N ARG A 576 2.24 -17.56 34.80
CA ARG A 576 2.12 -18.91 35.38
C ARG A 576 1.51 -19.89 34.41
N ALA A 577 1.90 -21.16 34.51
CA ALA A 577 1.37 -22.24 33.66
C ALA A 577 -0.15 -22.40 33.77
N VAL A 578 -0.69 -22.28 34.99
CA VAL A 578 -2.13 -22.41 35.27
C VAL A 578 -2.97 -21.34 34.58
N ASP A 579 -2.42 -20.13 34.41
CA ASP A 579 -3.12 -19.03 33.74
C ASP A 579 -3.16 -19.22 32.22
N CYS A 580 -2.39 -20.16 31.69
CA CYS A 580 -2.27 -20.44 30.26
C CYS A 580 -3.09 -21.64 29.78
N THR A 581 -3.93 -22.23 30.65
CA THR A 581 -4.84 -23.30 30.22
C THR A 581 -5.79 -22.82 29.12
N GLY A 582 -5.82 -23.55 28.00
CA GLY A 582 -6.64 -23.22 26.83
C GLY A 582 -6.03 -22.18 25.88
N ILE A 583 -4.78 -21.74 26.11
CA ILE A 583 -4.05 -20.87 25.18
C ILE A 583 -3.32 -21.68 24.11
N ASN A 584 -3.33 -21.18 22.88
CA ASN A 584 -2.53 -21.71 21.78
C ASN A 584 -1.04 -21.40 22.01
N ASN A 585 -0.17 -22.41 21.94
CA ASN A 585 1.28 -22.30 22.20
C ASN A 585 1.58 -21.59 23.54
N PRO A 586 1.25 -22.22 24.69
CA PRO A 586 1.28 -21.59 26.01
C PRO A 586 2.70 -21.44 26.57
N TYR A 587 3.52 -20.61 25.94
CA TYR A 587 4.83 -20.26 26.49
C TYR A 587 4.64 -19.36 27.71
N THR A 588 5.10 -19.82 28.88
CA THR A 588 4.93 -19.11 30.15
C THR A 588 6.27 -18.69 30.75
N LEU A 589 6.27 -17.61 31.52
CA LEU A 589 7.49 -17.14 32.20
C LEU A 589 8.02 -18.19 33.19
N GLU A 590 7.12 -18.87 33.90
CA GLU A 590 7.41 -19.91 34.88
C GLU A 590 8.11 -21.13 34.24
N THR A 591 7.51 -21.71 33.19
CA THR A 591 7.93 -23.02 32.68
C THR A 591 8.87 -22.97 31.48
N GLN A 592 8.94 -21.85 30.77
CA GLN A 592 9.77 -21.78 29.57
C GLN A 592 11.25 -21.89 29.94
N THR A 593 11.93 -22.90 29.39
CA THR A 593 13.34 -23.20 29.64
C THR A 593 14.26 -22.15 29.01
N THR A 594 13.97 -21.77 27.75
CA THR A 594 14.65 -20.65 27.10
C THR A 594 14.03 -19.35 27.59
N LYS A 595 14.80 -18.54 28.31
CA LYS A 595 14.32 -17.24 28.76
C LYS A 595 14.43 -16.21 27.62
N LEU A 596 13.49 -15.26 27.60
CA LEU A 596 13.55 -14.10 26.72
C LEU A 596 14.84 -13.33 27.04
N ASP A 597 15.65 -13.06 26.01
CA ASP A 597 16.82 -12.23 26.17
C ASP A 597 16.43 -10.75 26.29
N SER A 598 17.27 -9.96 26.97
CA SER A 598 17.01 -8.54 27.24
C SER A 598 16.90 -7.67 25.98
N LEU A 599 17.32 -8.18 24.82
CA LEU A 599 17.29 -7.48 23.53
C LEU A 599 16.21 -8.02 22.58
N LEU A 600 15.33 -8.92 23.04
CA LEU A 600 14.21 -9.51 22.31
C LEU A 600 14.62 -10.31 21.06
N ASN A 601 15.87 -10.77 20.98
CA ASN A 601 16.39 -11.51 19.83
C ASN A 601 15.61 -12.82 19.57
N VAL A 602 15.20 -13.50 20.65
CA VAL A 602 14.43 -14.74 20.54
C VAL A 602 12.92 -14.53 20.35
N ALA A 603 12.42 -13.29 20.44
CA ALA A 603 11.02 -12.96 20.16
C ALA A 603 10.75 -12.92 18.64
N SER A 604 9.49 -13.12 18.25
CA SER A 604 9.07 -12.98 16.85
C SER A 604 9.28 -11.55 16.33
N ALA A 605 9.57 -11.42 15.03
CA ALA A 605 9.71 -10.11 14.40
C ALA A 605 8.38 -9.35 14.30
N SER A 606 7.29 -10.08 14.03
CA SER A 606 5.94 -9.54 13.94
C SER A 606 5.06 -10.00 15.11
N PHE A 607 4.04 -9.21 15.41
CA PHE A 607 3.17 -9.40 16.57
C PHE A 607 1.73 -9.06 16.25
N GLU A 608 0.83 -10.00 16.52
CA GLU A 608 -0.61 -9.89 16.23
C GLU A 608 -1.38 -9.06 17.25
N GLY A 609 -0.85 -8.96 18.48
CA GLY A 609 -1.38 -8.07 19.49
C GLY A 609 -2.80 -8.40 19.95
N ALA A 610 -3.63 -7.37 20.14
CA ALA A 610 -4.95 -7.51 20.74
C ALA A 610 -5.85 -6.31 20.43
N LEU A 611 -7.16 -6.54 20.53
CA LEU A 611 -8.18 -5.50 20.50
C LEU A 611 -8.57 -5.16 21.95
N LEU A 612 -8.42 -3.89 22.31
CA LEU A 612 -8.49 -3.42 23.69
C LEU A 612 -9.50 -2.29 23.83
N GLN A 613 -10.22 -2.26 24.94
CA GLN A 613 -11.00 -1.11 25.40
C GLN A 613 -10.34 -0.55 26.65
N VAL A 614 -10.18 0.76 26.75
CA VAL A 614 -9.43 1.40 27.83
C VAL A 614 -10.33 2.43 28.51
N LYS A 615 -10.27 2.52 29.84
CA LYS A 615 -11.01 3.56 30.58
C LYS A 615 -10.44 4.96 30.31
N PRO A 616 -11.22 6.04 30.53
CA PRO A 616 -10.74 7.42 30.44
C PRO A 616 -9.41 7.64 31.19
N GLY A 617 -8.51 8.39 30.57
CA GLY A 617 -7.16 8.64 31.08
C GLY A 617 -6.17 9.05 29.98
N THR A 618 -4.99 9.48 30.40
CA THR A 618 -3.84 9.72 29.51
C THR A 618 -2.78 8.69 29.81
N TYR A 619 -2.34 7.95 28.80
CA TYR A 619 -1.40 6.85 28.93
C TYR A 619 -0.23 7.04 27.98
N HIS A 620 0.99 6.95 28.50
CA HIS A 620 2.22 7.08 27.71
C HIS A 620 2.87 5.72 27.55
N MET A 621 3.28 5.42 26.31
CA MET A 621 3.88 4.14 25.94
C MET A 621 5.23 4.35 25.27
N MET A 622 6.11 3.36 25.41
CA MET A 622 7.35 3.30 24.64
C MET A 622 7.67 1.88 24.18
N CYS A 623 8.55 1.78 23.20
CA CYS A 623 9.27 0.54 22.89
C CYS A 623 10.65 0.59 23.56
N THR A 624 10.96 -0.38 24.44
CA THR A 624 12.25 -0.39 25.16
C THR A 624 13.42 -0.65 24.22
N ARG A 625 13.22 -1.42 23.15
CA ARG A 625 14.30 -1.76 22.20
C ARG A 625 14.64 -0.61 21.25
N ASN A 626 13.63 0.19 20.90
CA ASN A 626 13.74 1.22 19.87
C ASN A 626 13.84 2.64 20.45
N ASN A 627 13.98 2.76 21.78
CA ASN A 627 14.24 4.02 22.46
C ASN A 627 15.74 4.09 22.83
N ASN A 628 16.52 4.86 22.08
CA ASN A 628 17.95 5.05 22.29
C ASN A 628 18.30 6.54 22.16
N PHE A 629 18.80 7.12 23.25
CA PHE A 629 19.04 8.56 23.41
C PHE A 629 19.83 9.20 22.27
N SER A 630 20.75 8.48 21.62
CA SER A 630 21.60 9.06 20.58
C SER A 630 20.85 9.45 19.30
N ASN A 631 19.70 8.83 18.99
CA ASN A 631 19.00 9.06 17.72
C ASN A 631 17.56 8.51 17.59
N ARG A 632 16.96 7.87 18.61
CA ARG A 632 15.62 7.26 18.50
C ARG A 632 14.78 7.43 19.76
N ALA A 633 13.54 7.86 19.60
CA ALA A 633 12.59 8.05 20.70
C ALA A 633 11.20 7.51 20.34
N GLN A 634 11.06 6.19 20.21
CA GLN A 634 9.75 5.57 19.93
C GLN A 634 8.84 5.63 21.17
N LYS A 635 8.05 6.71 21.25
CA LYS A 635 7.08 6.98 22.32
C LYS A 635 5.75 7.45 21.74
N GLY A 636 4.66 7.02 22.36
CA GLY A 636 3.31 7.41 21.96
C GLY A 636 2.42 7.76 23.14
N THR A 637 1.36 8.51 22.88
CA THR A 637 0.34 8.86 23.88
C THR A 637 -1.02 8.38 23.42
N LEU A 638 -1.76 7.73 24.31
CA LEU A 638 -3.17 7.45 24.17
C LEU A 638 -3.96 8.34 25.14
N ILE A 639 -4.90 9.12 24.62
CA ILE A 639 -5.85 9.90 25.40
C ILE A 639 -7.23 9.28 25.20
N VAL A 640 -7.86 8.87 26.29
CA VAL A 640 -9.23 8.35 26.29
C VAL A 640 -10.12 9.34 27.05
N THR A 641 -11.15 9.84 26.37
CA THR A 641 -12.13 10.79 26.94
C THR A 641 -13.47 10.16 27.28
#